data_AF-A0A7K0JJY9-F1
#
_entry.id   AF-A0A7K0JJY9-F1
#
_cell.length_a   1.000
_cell.length_b   1.000
_cell.length_c   1.000
_cell.angle_alpha   90.00
_cell.angle_beta   90.00
_cell.angle_gamma   90.00
#
_symmetry.space_group_name_H-M   'P 1'
#
loop_
_entity.id
_entity.type
_entity.pdbx_description
1 polymer ?
#
loop_
_entity_poly.entity_id
_entity_poly.type
_entity_poly.pdbx_seq_one_letter_code
_entity_poly.pdbx_strand_id
1 'polypeptide(L)'
;MEECLRYDLIRDEGGQYSFAHNAFREWLVANYLNRYGIERAKQLATHPNGRIKPEWYNIIMLWLSMYGKDKKEEVSAILKWLKKASLDLIIYIDRDMLDYETRNEVFKGLLLEYKSLGIRMSNIMTHDYEDLWRFAYSTDTVGFVVDELSDTETGTTYYSDLMCLCYFLKWDSLKSDSADLTEKLFSVLEKKTAESLEKEDKYHDLSFLYFDNPFFTQQTYLERLFAIVKDSNHYDAIKSMIRLIGEADKADGYIDYILDKEGYVHNQHKGHTTHMVTRTPIYTTLAKVRSLQSVEKILTHTFYHSQYEYHDEQEEYSNMIKGVFGRASEFIKQGHTELIGIIEAYYKKAFKEYHRHFDNNRQTQELLMVIRDCYLTASLREKGRKTFYERQAELFAPKEESSKWEDIRQAYIMAALWMTAEDVKDDFKKFAVDNSTDWAKASWYQEIPYAEVAECAEILYKEKFPQPEIITKGRERRQQAFMDFTEYPVFKQIVLEMVTGLDNHSSRKEFYKKLRDQDEGYNQYAFSFLLLFVNDNNYYNIGEIVKGVKNMDIYESFFMKEVSGMMDRSDMDVSVTEEIKIRVVKWAKASVLKLSDGEPIFFWREALGLMLKGEFEIPSEKLLSLLCFGSYTISRKDFDEYYSREYSLFEYITERVDSVTLAPKVIEKLRANIDNAEYPLLYSFSNYIIENQIEEGYSLVLCFALSGYSLSANVMETLVKKGMKIEEIKKAASGLKVSDRLFCYSTLIRNTQESVWVRERLEGEYKSFNGYDLEHAVRLLISIGSMDALDYLVTRPEMIKYRDDYHFNYDNPNAISSLCYFIRYCYEHKIDGHFMLNSILNSLERIAIKSKDVLMEVTQYLRQLTQRGEMYKYLNRYIIGFEDKYYAAYSGISDINEAMRIADGGRLTKTEEEKAEEIPWREDEGIYISYNWEGHSAHIVDYLGFVLENRGIPFKLDKKDCPYTVNIKEFMNAIRAGKTVIVVLSRPYLRSKNCMYELSGIMENVNYKDRMLPVVVDDTIRDDDFYVELVKHWKEKKDKQTEIVEKLRDLDPDMAEPEEMKLKEIEQVYGLLKVIKEYIDWANADNLDALSSSRFKKIIDEIYKRRGIEHEDISG
;
A
#
# COMPACT_ATOMS: atom_id res chain seq x y z
N MET A 1 -17.43 -49.47 1.86
CA MET A 1 -16.18 -48.85 1.38
C MET A 1 -16.04 -49.01 -0.13
N GLU A 2 -16.04 -50.25 -0.67
CA GLU A 2 -16.02 -50.49 -2.12
C GLU A 2 -17.14 -49.75 -2.89
N GLU A 3 -18.36 -49.71 -2.35
CA GLU A 3 -19.42 -48.90 -2.96
C GLU A 3 -19.15 -47.39 -2.89
N CYS A 4 -18.56 -46.90 -1.80
CA CYS A 4 -18.23 -45.48 -1.66
C CYS A 4 -17.13 -45.06 -2.64
N LEU A 5 -16.14 -45.92 -2.91
CA LEU A 5 -15.14 -45.73 -3.95
C LEU A 5 -15.78 -45.78 -5.34
N ARG A 6 -16.70 -46.73 -5.57
CA ARG A 6 -17.41 -46.89 -6.85
C ARG A 6 -18.27 -45.67 -7.22
N TYR A 7 -18.88 -45.01 -6.24
CA TYR A 7 -19.69 -43.80 -6.43
C TYR A 7 -18.88 -42.50 -6.24
N ASP A 8 -17.55 -42.59 -6.15
CA ASP A 8 -16.66 -41.44 -6.01
C ASP A 8 -17.03 -40.54 -4.82
N LEU A 9 -17.45 -41.16 -3.71
CA LEU A 9 -17.75 -40.47 -2.45
C LEU A 9 -16.48 -40.29 -1.59
N ILE A 10 -15.54 -41.22 -1.73
CA ILE A 10 -14.23 -41.21 -1.09
C ILE A 10 -13.13 -41.53 -2.11
N ARG A 11 -11.93 -40.99 -1.90
CA ARG A 11 -10.71 -41.27 -2.68
C ARG A 11 -9.76 -42.11 -1.84
N ASP A 12 -8.98 -42.97 -2.51
CA ASP A 12 -7.92 -43.77 -1.90
C ASP A 12 -6.57 -43.40 -2.55
N GLU A 13 -5.72 -42.71 -1.80
CA GLU A 13 -4.37 -42.34 -2.22
C GLU A 13 -3.35 -43.10 -1.35
N GLY A 14 -2.99 -44.31 -1.78
CA GLY A 14 -1.97 -45.11 -1.09
C GLY A 14 -2.40 -45.66 0.27
N GLY A 15 -3.69 -46.01 0.45
CA GLY A 15 -4.25 -46.50 1.70
C GLY A 15 -4.75 -45.40 2.64
N GLN A 16 -4.73 -44.14 2.20
CA GLN A 16 -5.36 -43.02 2.88
C GLN A 16 -6.69 -42.66 2.22
N TYR A 17 -7.77 -42.77 2.99
CA TYR A 17 -9.11 -42.42 2.53
C TYR A 17 -9.43 -40.95 2.81
N SER A 18 -9.87 -40.21 1.79
CA SER A 18 -10.40 -38.85 1.94
C SER A 18 -11.77 -38.74 1.27
N PHE A 19 -12.60 -37.75 1.63
CA PHE A 19 -13.85 -37.51 0.92
C PHE A 19 -13.58 -36.84 -0.42
N ALA A 20 -14.21 -37.32 -1.50
CA ALA A 20 -14.08 -36.70 -2.82
C ALA A 20 -14.74 -35.32 -2.90
N HIS A 21 -15.79 -35.09 -2.09
CA HIS A 21 -16.53 -33.83 -2.00
C HIS A 21 -16.76 -33.39 -0.55
N ASN A 22 -16.28 -32.20 -0.19
CA ASN A 22 -16.43 -31.65 1.16
C ASN A 22 -17.90 -31.44 1.56
N ALA A 23 -18.77 -31.04 0.64
CA ALA A 23 -20.19 -30.84 0.93
C ALA A 23 -20.89 -32.13 1.40
N PHE A 24 -20.50 -33.29 0.84
CA PHE A 24 -21.07 -34.58 1.26
C PHE A 24 -20.59 -34.99 2.66
N ARG A 25 -19.30 -34.75 2.95
CA ARG A 25 -18.74 -34.92 4.31
C ARG A 25 -19.50 -34.05 5.31
N GLU A 26 -19.66 -32.77 5.02
CA GLU A 26 -20.33 -31.82 5.91
C GLU A 26 -21.79 -32.21 6.18
N TRP A 27 -22.53 -32.60 5.13
CA TRP A 27 -23.91 -33.09 5.26
C TRP A 27 -24.01 -34.36 6.11
N LEU A 28 -23.10 -35.32 5.95
CA LEU A 28 -23.11 -36.55 6.76
C LEU A 28 -22.89 -36.25 8.25
N VAL A 29 -21.97 -35.34 8.55
CA VAL A 29 -21.70 -34.93 9.95
C VAL A 29 -22.88 -34.15 10.51
N ALA A 30 -23.48 -33.23 9.75
CA ALA A 30 -24.67 -32.49 10.16
C ALA A 30 -25.87 -33.43 10.43
N ASN A 31 -26.09 -34.42 9.56
CA ASN A 31 -27.13 -35.43 9.73
C ASN A 31 -26.85 -36.34 10.94
N TYR A 32 -25.58 -36.64 11.24
CA TYR A 32 -25.20 -37.31 12.48
C TYR A 32 -25.58 -36.46 13.70
N LEU A 33 -25.21 -35.19 13.74
CA LEU A 33 -25.59 -34.30 14.84
C LEU A 33 -27.12 -34.19 15.00
N ASN A 34 -27.88 -34.17 13.92
CA ASN A 34 -29.35 -34.11 13.97
C ASN A 34 -29.97 -35.32 14.71
N ARG A 35 -29.30 -36.48 14.68
CA ARG A 35 -29.75 -37.70 15.38
C ARG A 35 -29.35 -37.74 16.85
N TYR A 36 -28.21 -37.14 17.21
CA TYR A 36 -27.60 -37.26 18.55
C TYR A 36 -27.72 -35.97 19.41
N GLY A 37 -28.11 -34.85 18.81
CA GLY A 37 -28.44 -33.62 19.52
C GLY A 37 -27.23 -32.78 19.97
N ILE A 38 -27.54 -31.72 20.75
CA ILE A 38 -26.62 -30.64 21.09
C ILE A 38 -25.42 -31.05 21.94
N GLU A 39 -25.59 -31.97 22.90
CA GLU A 39 -24.48 -32.42 23.75
C GLU A 39 -23.38 -33.07 22.92
N ARG A 40 -23.76 -33.76 21.84
CA ARG A 40 -22.82 -34.33 20.89
C ARG A 40 -22.13 -33.28 20.04
N ALA A 41 -22.86 -32.24 19.64
CA ALA A 41 -22.28 -31.09 18.93
C ALA A 41 -21.26 -30.36 19.81
N LYS A 42 -21.59 -30.07 21.08
CA LYS A 42 -20.68 -29.47 22.06
C LYS A 42 -19.39 -30.28 22.21
N GLN A 43 -19.51 -31.60 22.32
CA GLN A 43 -18.37 -32.49 22.49
C GLN A 43 -17.42 -32.49 21.26
N LEU A 44 -17.96 -32.40 20.05
CA LEU A 44 -17.17 -32.58 18.82
C LEU A 44 -16.68 -31.25 18.21
N ALA A 45 -17.54 -30.24 18.23
CA ALA A 45 -17.35 -28.99 17.51
C ALA A 45 -16.68 -27.88 18.36
N THR A 46 -16.60 -28.06 19.68
CA THR A 46 -16.01 -27.05 20.57
C THR A 46 -14.54 -27.34 20.85
N HIS A 47 -13.71 -26.31 20.90
CA HIS A 47 -12.38 -26.33 21.50
C HIS A 47 -12.50 -26.37 23.04
N PRO A 48 -11.47 -26.81 23.78
CA PRO A 48 -11.47 -26.80 25.25
C PRO A 48 -11.73 -25.43 25.88
N ASN A 49 -11.47 -24.33 25.17
CA ASN A 49 -11.77 -22.97 25.61
C ASN A 49 -13.25 -22.55 25.44
N GLY A 50 -14.11 -23.45 24.92
CA GLY A 50 -15.52 -23.18 24.70
C GLY A 50 -15.87 -22.53 23.35
N ARG A 51 -14.88 -22.21 22.49
CA ARG A 51 -15.12 -21.70 21.13
C ARG A 51 -15.42 -22.80 20.14
N ILE A 52 -16.15 -22.47 19.09
CA ILE A 52 -16.43 -23.40 17.99
C ILE A 52 -15.21 -23.47 17.07
N LYS A 53 -14.83 -24.69 16.68
CA LYS A 53 -13.79 -24.95 15.68
C LYS A 53 -14.19 -24.34 14.32
N PRO A 54 -13.35 -23.52 13.67
CA PRO A 54 -13.67 -22.91 12.38
C PRO A 54 -14.10 -23.92 11.31
N GLU A 55 -13.47 -25.09 11.22
CA GLU A 55 -13.85 -26.16 10.28
C GLU A 55 -15.25 -26.78 10.54
N TRP A 56 -15.89 -26.48 11.67
CA TRP A 56 -17.25 -26.91 11.99
C TRP A 56 -18.33 -25.88 11.65
N TYR A 57 -17.96 -24.68 11.19
CA TYR A 57 -18.92 -23.60 10.94
C TYR A 57 -20.00 -24.05 9.94
N ASN A 58 -19.61 -24.49 8.74
CA ASN A 58 -20.54 -24.99 7.71
C ASN A 58 -21.40 -26.16 8.21
N ILE A 59 -20.82 -27.07 9.00
CA ILE A 59 -21.51 -28.25 9.54
C ILE A 59 -22.61 -27.82 10.50
N ILE A 60 -22.31 -26.87 11.40
CA ILE A 60 -23.29 -26.34 12.36
C ILE A 60 -24.40 -25.61 11.62
N MET A 61 -24.09 -24.84 10.57
CA MET A 61 -25.09 -24.16 9.76
C MET A 61 -26.03 -25.15 9.06
N LEU A 62 -25.46 -26.18 8.42
CA LEU A 62 -26.23 -27.24 7.77
C LEU A 62 -27.05 -28.02 8.80
N TRP A 63 -26.47 -28.33 9.96
CA TRP A 63 -27.14 -29.05 11.04
C TRP A 63 -28.34 -28.26 11.58
N LEU A 64 -28.17 -26.96 11.83
CA LEU A 64 -29.26 -26.07 12.22
C LEU A 64 -30.37 -26.01 11.16
N SER A 65 -30.02 -25.94 9.87
CA SER A 65 -31.03 -25.94 8.79
C SER A 65 -31.84 -27.23 8.68
N MET A 66 -31.37 -28.34 9.30
CA MET A 66 -32.11 -29.61 9.33
C MET A 66 -33.25 -29.61 10.36
N TYR A 67 -33.30 -28.63 11.27
CA TYR A 67 -34.43 -28.45 12.19
C TYR A 67 -35.52 -27.63 11.49
N GLY A 68 -36.76 -28.16 11.47
CA GLY A 68 -37.91 -27.43 10.95
C GLY A 68 -38.49 -26.44 11.98
N LYS A 69 -39.47 -25.62 11.55
CA LYS A 69 -40.18 -24.64 12.40
C LYS A 69 -40.83 -25.22 13.66
N ASP A 70 -41.02 -26.53 13.71
CA ASP A 70 -41.70 -27.25 14.78
C ASP A 70 -40.78 -27.68 15.93
N LYS A 71 -39.44 -27.53 15.80
CA LYS A 71 -38.44 -27.93 16.81
C LYS A 71 -37.79 -26.74 17.53
N LYS A 72 -38.63 -25.88 18.10
CA LYS A 72 -38.19 -24.60 18.71
C LYS A 72 -37.30 -24.78 19.94
N GLU A 73 -37.53 -25.82 20.75
CA GLU A 73 -36.75 -26.04 21.98
C GLU A 73 -35.31 -26.46 21.67
N GLU A 74 -35.10 -27.34 20.69
CA GLU A 74 -33.76 -27.76 20.27
C GLU A 74 -33.00 -26.60 19.62
N VAL A 75 -33.65 -25.84 18.75
CA VAL A 75 -33.06 -24.64 18.12
C VAL A 75 -32.69 -23.62 19.20
N SER A 76 -33.56 -23.36 20.18
CA SER A 76 -33.29 -22.46 21.31
C SER A 76 -32.08 -22.91 22.14
N ALA A 77 -31.98 -24.21 22.45
CA ALA A 77 -30.83 -24.75 23.18
C ALA A 77 -29.51 -24.59 22.39
N ILE A 78 -29.54 -24.83 21.07
CA ILE A 78 -28.37 -24.64 20.19
C ILE A 78 -27.97 -23.17 20.17
N LEU A 79 -28.93 -22.25 20.04
CA LEU A 79 -28.65 -20.82 20.05
C LEU A 79 -28.08 -20.33 21.38
N LYS A 80 -28.57 -20.84 22.52
CA LYS A 80 -27.98 -20.54 23.84
C LYS A 80 -26.51 -20.96 23.90
N TRP A 81 -26.17 -22.11 23.30
CA TRP A 81 -24.77 -22.54 23.18
C TRP A 81 -23.96 -21.67 22.21
N LEU A 82 -24.48 -21.38 21.02
CA LEU A 82 -23.78 -20.55 20.03
C LEU A 82 -23.53 -19.13 20.55
N LYS A 83 -24.49 -18.53 21.28
CA LYS A 83 -24.31 -17.23 21.95
C LYS A 83 -23.10 -17.24 22.91
N LYS A 84 -22.82 -18.38 23.56
CA LYS A 84 -21.65 -18.57 24.43
C LYS A 84 -20.38 -18.95 23.65
N ALA A 85 -20.49 -19.56 22.48
CA ALA A 85 -19.37 -20.22 21.80
C ALA A 85 -18.84 -19.47 20.55
N SER A 86 -19.71 -18.82 19.77
CA SER A 86 -19.35 -18.00 18.60
C SER A 86 -20.55 -17.16 18.14
N LEU A 87 -20.54 -15.85 18.42
CA LEU A 87 -21.61 -14.93 17.99
C LEU A 87 -21.56 -14.66 16.48
N ASP A 88 -20.35 -14.61 15.90
CA ASP A 88 -20.15 -14.43 14.45
C ASP A 88 -20.86 -15.50 13.62
N LEU A 89 -20.89 -16.76 14.10
CA LEU A 89 -21.52 -17.85 13.36
C LEU A 89 -23.05 -17.69 13.26
N ILE A 90 -23.67 -17.01 14.24
CA ILE A 90 -25.12 -16.87 14.32
C ILE A 90 -25.65 -15.99 13.19
N ILE A 91 -24.87 -15.01 12.72
CA ILE A 91 -25.33 -14.07 11.68
C ILE A 91 -25.60 -14.75 10.34
N TYR A 92 -25.02 -15.93 10.13
CA TYR A 92 -25.21 -16.75 8.93
C TYR A 92 -26.42 -17.70 9.04
N ILE A 93 -27.09 -17.77 10.20
CA ILE A 93 -28.28 -18.62 10.37
C ILE A 93 -29.41 -18.01 9.54
N ASP A 94 -30.21 -18.87 8.92
CA ASP A 94 -31.43 -18.44 8.24
C ASP A 94 -32.26 -17.58 9.20
N ARG A 95 -32.43 -16.32 8.83
CA ARG A 95 -33.11 -15.30 9.61
C ARG A 95 -34.50 -15.75 10.07
N ASP A 96 -35.19 -16.54 9.25
CA ASP A 96 -36.58 -16.95 9.52
C ASP A 96 -36.66 -18.09 10.56
N MET A 97 -35.53 -18.66 10.98
CA MET A 97 -35.43 -19.61 12.10
C MET A 97 -35.45 -18.92 13.47
N LEU A 98 -35.13 -17.62 13.53
CA LEU A 98 -34.93 -16.87 14.77
C LEU A 98 -36.00 -15.80 14.95
N ASP A 99 -36.54 -15.70 16.16
CA ASP A 99 -37.38 -14.57 16.51
C ASP A 99 -36.59 -13.24 16.45
N TYR A 100 -37.34 -12.17 16.36
CA TYR A 100 -36.81 -10.83 16.18
C TYR A 100 -35.97 -10.36 17.38
N GLU A 101 -36.39 -10.68 18.61
CA GLU A 101 -35.67 -10.29 19.83
C GLU A 101 -34.29 -10.95 19.89
N THR A 102 -34.22 -12.25 19.63
CA THR A 102 -32.97 -13.02 19.59
C THR A 102 -32.00 -12.47 18.55
N ARG A 103 -32.49 -12.10 17.36
CA ARG A 103 -31.65 -11.52 16.30
C ARG A 103 -31.09 -10.16 16.71
N ASN A 104 -31.90 -9.32 17.33
CA ASN A 104 -31.47 -8.03 17.83
C ASN A 104 -30.42 -8.15 18.93
N GLU A 105 -30.60 -9.08 19.89
CA GLU A 105 -29.62 -9.35 20.94
C GLU A 105 -28.26 -9.79 20.38
N VAL A 106 -28.27 -10.67 19.38
CA VAL A 106 -27.04 -11.16 18.74
C VAL A 106 -26.32 -10.02 18.02
N PHE A 107 -27.06 -9.18 17.28
CA PHE A 107 -26.51 -7.99 16.62
C PHE A 107 -25.81 -7.07 17.61
N LYS A 108 -26.49 -6.72 18.71
CA LYS A 108 -25.95 -5.83 19.74
C LYS A 108 -24.75 -6.47 20.45
N GLY A 109 -24.87 -7.74 20.84
CA GLY A 109 -23.81 -8.49 21.53
C GLY A 109 -22.54 -8.60 20.70
N LEU A 110 -22.66 -8.83 19.39
CA LEU A 110 -21.52 -8.93 18.49
C LEU A 110 -20.74 -7.61 18.43
N LEU A 111 -21.44 -6.49 18.20
CA LEU A 111 -20.81 -5.18 18.14
C LEU A 111 -20.16 -4.80 19.47
N LEU A 112 -20.80 -5.11 20.60
CA LEU A 112 -20.22 -4.87 21.93
C LEU A 112 -19.00 -5.76 22.21
N GLU A 113 -18.96 -7.00 21.70
CA GLU A 113 -17.79 -7.87 21.80
C GLU A 113 -16.60 -7.24 21.07
N TYR A 114 -16.75 -6.86 19.79
CA TYR A 114 -15.69 -6.21 19.02
C TYR A 114 -15.26 -4.85 19.60
N LYS A 115 -16.22 -4.05 20.09
CA LYS A 115 -15.96 -2.83 20.87
C LYS A 115 -15.07 -3.11 22.08
N SER A 116 -15.41 -4.14 22.87
CA SER A 116 -14.65 -4.50 24.08
C SER A 116 -13.23 -4.99 23.77
N LEU A 117 -13.03 -5.64 22.61
CA LEU A 117 -11.73 -6.10 22.16
C LEU A 117 -10.90 -4.98 21.51
N GLY A 118 -11.49 -3.83 21.19
CA GLY A 118 -10.81 -2.71 20.51
C GLY A 118 -10.32 -3.07 19.09
N ILE A 119 -10.98 -4.03 18.44
CA ILE A 119 -10.66 -4.48 17.08
C ILE A 119 -11.90 -4.36 16.19
N ARG A 120 -11.69 -4.25 14.87
CA ARG A 120 -12.81 -4.21 13.93
C ARG A 120 -13.54 -5.54 13.86
N MET A 121 -14.84 -5.51 13.64
CA MET A 121 -15.64 -6.68 13.28
C MET A 121 -15.13 -7.30 11.98
N SER A 122 -15.00 -6.49 10.92
CA SER A 122 -14.50 -6.94 9.62
C SER A 122 -13.61 -5.89 8.95
N ASN A 123 -13.06 -6.20 7.78
CA ASN A 123 -12.34 -5.23 6.96
C ASN A 123 -13.31 -4.16 6.43
N ILE A 124 -12.82 -2.96 6.16
CA ILE A 124 -13.65 -1.82 5.71
C ILE A 124 -14.41 -2.21 4.43
N MET A 125 -15.71 -1.88 4.38
CA MET A 125 -16.58 -2.08 3.21
C MET A 125 -16.75 -3.54 2.76
N THR A 126 -16.58 -4.53 3.65
CA THR A 126 -16.93 -5.93 3.34
C THR A 126 -18.44 -6.19 3.48
N HIS A 127 -18.93 -7.24 2.81
CA HIS A 127 -20.34 -7.65 2.91
C HIS A 127 -20.76 -8.13 4.31
N ASP A 128 -19.82 -8.39 5.24
CA ASP A 128 -20.16 -8.82 6.59
C ASP A 128 -21.06 -7.79 7.32
N TYR A 129 -20.84 -6.49 7.09
CA TYR A 129 -21.72 -5.43 7.63
C TYR A 129 -23.11 -5.44 6.98
N GLU A 130 -23.18 -5.74 5.68
CA GLU A 130 -24.44 -5.88 4.96
C GLU A 130 -25.22 -7.11 5.44
N ASP A 131 -24.54 -8.24 5.63
CA ASP A 131 -25.12 -9.48 6.12
C ASP A 131 -25.59 -9.34 7.57
N LEU A 132 -24.88 -8.57 8.40
CA LEU A 132 -25.33 -8.22 9.74
C LEU A 132 -26.67 -7.44 9.72
N TRP A 133 -26.83 -6.49 8.80
CA TRP A 133 -28.13 -5.83 8.58
C TRP A 133 -29.18 -6.80 8.03
N ARG A 134 -28.85 -7.64 7.05
CA ARG A 134 -29.81 -8.63 6.51
C ARG A 134 -30.31 -9.57 7.60
N PHE A 135 -29.45 -9.94 8.54
CA PHE A 135 -29.75 -10.78 9.68
C PHE A 135 -30.71 -10.10 10.68
N ALA A 136 -30.37 -8.91 11.19
CA ALA A 136 -31.09 -8.30 12.32
C ALA A 136 -31.56 -6.85 12.10
N TYR A 137 -31.81 -6.43 10.85
CA TYR A 137 -32.38 -5.11 10.57
C TYR A 137 -33.69 -4.90 11.31
N SER A 138 -33.72 -3.84 12.13
CA SER A 138 -34.90 -3.40 12.83
C SER A 138 -34.79 -1.99 13.41
N THR A 139 -35.92 -1.40 13.84
CA THR A 139 -35.90 -0.08 14.50
C THR A 139 -35.14 -0.11 15.84
N ASP A 140 -35.12 -1.25 16.52
CA ASP A 140 -34.40 -1.43 17.79
C ASP A 140 -32.88 -1.57 17.57
N THR A 141 -32.42 -2.31 16.56
CA THR A 141 -30.98 -2.39 16.23
C THR A 141 -30.46 -1.11 15.63
N VAL A 142 -31.25 -0.42 14.81
CA VAL A 142 -30.90 0.93 14.33
C VAL A 142 -30.86 1.93 15.49
N GLY A 143 -31.83 1.87 16.42
CA GLY A 143 -31.83 2.69 17.64
C GLY A 143 -30.56 2.49 18.47
N PHE A 144 -30.12 1.24 18.64
CA PHE A 144 -28.85 0.92 19.27
C PHE A 144 -27.65 1.53 18.53
N VAL A 145 -27.58 1.42 17.20
CA VAL A 145 -26.50 2.04 16.40
C VAL A 145 -26.48 3.57 16.57
N VAL A 146 -27.66 4.22 16.66
CA VAL A 146 -27.75 5.67 16.91
C VAL A 146 -27.14 6.03 18.26
N ASP A 147 -27.48 5.29 19.30
CA ASP A 147 -27.01 5.57 20.66
C ASP A 147 -25.49 5.31 20.76
N GLU A 148 -25.01 4.18 20.22
CA GLU A 148 -23.58 3.87 20.16
C GLU A 148 -22.78 4.88 19.32
N LEU A 149 -23.30 5.30 18.18
CA LEU A 149 -22.66 6.32 17.34
C LEU A 149 -22.59 7.66 18.05
N SER A 150 -23.58 8.02 18.86
CA SER A 150 -23.58 9.28 19.62
C SER A 150 -22.45 9.33 20.64
N ASP A 151 -22.23 8.22 21.35
CA ASP A 151 -21.27 8.11 22.46
C ASP A 151 -19.84 7.82 22.02
N THR A 152 -19.65 7.24 20.83
CA THR A 152 -18.33 6.82 20.36
C THR A 152 -17.52 8.00 19.81
N GLU A 153 -16.24 8.09 20.22
CA GLU A 153 -15.30 9.08 19.67
C GLU A 153 -14.96 8.78 18.20
N THR A 154 -14.92 9.81 17.35
CA THR A 154 -14.56 9.66 15.93
C THR A 154 -13.12 9.16 15.77
N GLY A 155 -12.84 8.43 14.69
CA GLY A 155 -11.50 7.88 14.42
C GLY A 155 -11.10 6.65 15.23
N THR A 156 -11.95 6.18 16.16
CA THR A 156 -11.75 4.89 16.83
C THR A 156 -12.05 3.71 15.90
N THR A 157 -11.53 2.54 16.24
CA THR A 157 -11.78 1.29 15.51
C THR A 157 -13.27 0.95 15.46
N TYR A 158 -13.96 1.07 16.59
CA TYR A 158 -15.39 0.77 16.68
C TYR A 158 -16.25 1.79 15.92
N TYR A 159 -15.89 3.07 15.96
CA TYR A 159 -16.56 4.08 15.14
C TYR A 159 -16.49 3.75 13.64
N SER A 160 -15.36 3.21 13.17
CA SER A 160 -15.20 2.76 11.79
C SER A 160 -16.20 1.67 11.40
N ASP A 161 -16.48 0.72 12.31
CA ASP A 161 -17.47 -0.34 12.11
C ASP A 161 -18.88 0.26 12.04
N LEU A 162 -19.22 1.21 12.91
CA LEU A 162 -20.50 1.92 12.89
C LEU A 162 -20.70 2.72 11.59
N MET A 163 -19.64 3.35 11.06
CA MET A 163 -19.69 4.04 9.77
C MET A 163 -19.91 3.07 8.60
N CYS A 164 -19.29 1.88 8.64
CA CYS A 164 -19.54 0.83 7.66
C CYS A 164 -21.00 0.32 7.73
N LEU A 165 -21.56 0.17 8.94
CA LEU A 165 -22.98 -0.15 9.09
C LEU A 165 -23.87 0.95 8.49
N CYS A 166 -23.59 2.22 8.74
CA CYS A 166 -24.37 3.32 8.17
C CYS A 166 -24.28 3.37 6.64
N TYR A 167 -23.14 2.97 6.06
CA TYR A 167 -22.96 2.85 4.62
C TYR A 167 -23.86 1.77 3.99
N PHE A 168 -23.92 0.56 4.58
CA PHE A 168 -24.72 -0.56 4.07
C PHE A 168 -26.21 -0.53 4.45
N LEU A 169 -26.61 0.37 5.35
CA LEU A 169 -27.99 0.49 5.80
C LEU A 169 -28.94 0.84 4.63
N LYS A 170 -30.09 0.15 4.55
CA LYS A 170 -31.17 0.47 3.61
C LYS A 170 -32.00 1.64 4.14
N TRP A 171 -31.51 2.85 3.94
CA TRP A 171 -32.12 4.08 4.44
C TRP A 171 -33.56 4.33 3.96
N ASP A 172 -33.91 3.95 2.72
CA ASP A 172 -35.30 4.06 2.23
C ASP A 172 -36.26 3.16 3.04
N SER A 173 -35.81 1.95 3.40
CA SER A 173 -36.57 1.06 4.29
C SER A 173 -36.71 1.67 5.68
N LEU A 174 -35.63 2.23 6.23
CA LEU A 174 -35.69 2.89 7.54
C LEU A 174 -36.64 4.09 7.54
N LYS A 175 -36.62 4.91 6.50
CA LYS A 175 -37.53 6.06 6.36
C LYS A 175 -38.99 5.64 6.30
N SER A 176 -39.27 4.51 5.64
CA SER A 176 -40.61 3.93 5.59
C SER A 176 -41.05 3.39 6.95
N ASP A 177 -40.16 2.72 7.67
CA ASP A 177 -40.47 2.06 8.95
C ASP A 177 -40.50 3.05 10.13
N SER A 178 -39.63 4.06 10.14
CA SER A 178 -39.59 5.13 11.13
C SER A 178 -38.87 6.38 10.61
N ALA A 179 -39.66 7.38 10.21
CA ALA A 179 -39.14 8.70 9.81
C ALA A 179 -38.39 9.40 10.96
N ASP A 180 -38.90 9.31 12.20
CA ASP A 180 -38.29 9.91 13.38
C ASP A 180 -36.89 9.32 13.67
N LEU A 181 -36.76 8.00 13.56
CA LEU A 181 -35.48 7.32 13.79
C LEU A 181 -34.48 7.62 12.67
N THR A 182 -34.96 7.72 11.43
CA THR A 182 -34.14 8.17 10.28
C THR A 182 -33.54 9.54 10.54
N GLU A 183 -34.38 10.48 10.99
CA GLU A 183 -33.97 11.85 11.31
C GLU A 183 -33.01 11.90 12.50
N LYS A 184 -33.26 11.09 13.54
CA LYS A 184 -32.35 10.97 14.71
C LYS A 184 -30.98 10.46 14.28
N LEU A 185 -30.91 9.38 13.50
CA LEU A 185 -29.63 8.82 13.01
C LEU A 185 -28.88 9.83 12.12
N PHE A 186 -29.59 10.48 11.20
CA PHE A 186 -28.98 11.48 10.33
C PHE A 186 -28.43 12.66 11.13
N SER A 187 -29.17 13.16 12.13
CA SER A 187 -28.70 14.26 13.00
C SER A 187 -27.44 13.90 13.79
N VAL A 188 -27.30 12.64 14.22
CA VAL A 188 -26.08 12.16 14.87
C VAL A 188 -24.92 12.12 13.87
N LEU A 189 -25.14 11.63 12.65
CA LEU A 189 -24.13 11.61 11.60
C LEU A 189 -23.68 13.02 11.20
N GLU A 190 -24.59 14.00 11.15
CA GLU A 190 -24.25 15.42 10.92
C GLU A 190 -23.29 15.93 12.01
N LYS A 191 -23.62 15.68 13.28
CA LYS A 191 -22.77 16.06 14.42
C LYS A 191 -21.40 15.40 14.32
N LYS A 192 -21.34 14.09 14.05
CA LYS A 192 -20.07 13.36 13.91
C LYS A 192 -19.24 13.82 12.72
N THR A 193 -19.90 14.16 11.61
CA THR A 193 -19.24 14.77 10.44
C THR A 193 -18.59 16.10 10.83
N ALA A 194 -19.28 16.95 11.59
CA ALA A 194 -18.74 18.21 12.08
C ALA A 194 -17.56 18.00 13.07
N GLU A 195 -17.71 17.09 14.04
CA GLU A 195 -16.65 16.71 14.99
C GLU A 195 -15.37 16.25 14.27
N SER A 196 -15.50 15.45 13.21
CA SER A 196 -14.38 14.98 12.40
C SER A 196 -13.70 16.10 11.59
N LEU A 197 -14.45 17.09 11.13
CA LEU A 197 -13.89 18.23 10.40
C LEU A 197 -13.07 19.17 11.29
N GLU A 198 -13.28 19.16 12.61
CA GLU A 198 -12.52 19.95 13.59
C GLU A 198 -11.15 19.35 13.93
N LYS A 199 -10.90 18.08 13.61
CA LYS A 199 -9.64 17.39 13.93
C LYS A 199 -8.48 17.93 13.10
N GLU A 200 -7.33 18.13 13.74
CA GLU A 200 -6.10 18.59 13.06
C GLU A 200 -5.52 17.53 12.10
N ASP A 201 -5.69 16.24 12.41
CA ASP A 201 -5.27 15.13 11.55
C ASP A 201 -6.27 14.94 10.39
N LYS A 202 -5.96 15.53 9.24
CA LYS A 202 -6.82 15.51 8.03
C LYS A 202 -6.68 14.26 7.17
N TYR A 203 -6.23 13.12 7.72
CA TYR A 203 -5.84 11.96 6.92
C TYR A 203 -6.86 10.81 7.06
N HIS A 204 -7.40 10.35 5.94
CA HIS A 204 -8.24 9.15 5.79
C HIS A 204 -9.24 8.91 6.92
N ASP A 205 -10.32 9.68 6.89
CA ASP A 205 -11.43 9.57 7.83
C ASP A 205 -12.65 8.88 7.18
N LEU A 206 -13.07 7.77 7.78
CA LEU A 206 -14.26 7.01 7.37
C LEU A 206 -15.57 7.71 7.74
N SER A 207 -15.52 8.83 8.45
CA SER A 207 -16.68 9.65 8.83
C SER A 207 -17.50 10.13 7.63
N PHE A 208 -16.88 10.22 6.45
CA PHE A 208 -17.56 10.65 5.22
C PHE A 208 -18.07 9.48 4.37
N LEU A 209 -17.86 8.23 4.81
CA LEU A 209 -18.17 7.03 4.04
C LEU A 209 -19.67 6.90 3.73
N TYR A 210 -20.55 7.28 4.66
CA TYR A 210 -22.00 7.16 4.47
C TYR A 210 -22.56 8.06 3.36
N PHE A 211 -21.80 9.08 2.92
CA PHE A 211 -22.17 9.91 1.77
C PHE A 211 -22.27 9.07 0.49
N ASP A 212 -21.64 7.89 0.47
CA ASP A 212 -21.66 6.95 -0.65
C ASP A 212 -22.98 6.17 -0.76
N ASN A 213 -23.91 6.37 0.17
CA ASN A 213 -25.25 5.81 0.06
C ASN A 213 -26.17 6.69 -0.82
N PRO A 214 -26.80 6.14 -1.88
CA PRO A 214 -27.64 6.91 -2.82
C PRO A 214 -28.82 7.64 -2.17
N PHE A 215 -29.27 7.22 -0.99
CA PHE A 215 -30.35 7.87 -0.25
C PHE A 215 -30.10 9.38 -0.03
N PHE A 216 -28.83 9.76 0.18
CA PHE A 216 -28.45 11.14 0.48
C PHE A 216 -28.43 12.07 -0.75
N THR A 217 -28.71 11.55 -1.95
CA THR A 217 -28.88 12.36 -3.18
C THR A 217 -30.15 13.24 -3.14
N GLN A 218 -31.11 12.89 -2.27
CA GLN A 218 -32.33 13.66 -2.02
C GLN A 218 -31.97 15.09 -1.56
N GLN A 219 -32.66 16.10 -2.12
CA GLN A 219 -32.33 17.52 -1.94
C GLN A 219 -32.14 17.93 -0.47
N THR A 220 -33.05 17.51 0.41
CA THR A 220 -33.03 17.90 1.83
C THR A 220 -31.76 17.45 2.55
N TYR A 221 -31.29 16.21 2.33
CA TYR A 221 -30.09 15.70 3.00
C TYR A 221 -28.83 16.25 2.36
N LEU A 222 -28.80 16.35 1.02
CA LEU A 222 -27.67 16.94 0.28
C LEU A 222 -27.37 18.37 0.76
N GLU A 223 -28.38 19.23 0.90
CA GLU A 223 -28.22 20.62 1.33
C GLU A 223 -27.70 20.72 2.77
N ARG A 224 -28.19 19.85 3.65
CA ARG A 224 -27.76 19.77 5.05
C ARG A 224 -26.31 19.33 5.20
N LEU A 225 -25.90 18.26 4.50
CA LEU A 225 -24.50 17.80 4.47
C LEU A 225 -23.59 18.87 3.85
N PHE A 226 -24.03 19.49 2.76
CA PHE A 226 -23.29 20.56 2.12
C PHE A 226 -23.07 21.75 3.07
N ALA A 227 -24.06 22.13 3.87
CA ALA A 227 -23.94 23.22 4.83
C ALA A 227 -22.83 22.98 5.89
N ILE A 228 -22.55 21.72 6.20
CA ILE A 228 -21.49 21.31 7.14
C ILE A 228 -20.12 21.31 6.45
N VAL A 229 -20.04 20.78 5.22
CA VAL A 229 -18.76 20.52 4.54
C VAL A 229 -18.24 21.73 3.74
N LYS A 230 -19.11 22.64 3.30
CA LYS A 230 -18.78 23.71 2.32
C LYS A 230 -17.54 24.54 2.66
N ASP A 231 -17.29 24.80 3.94
CA ASP A 231 -16.19 25.67 4.39
C ASP A 231 -14.91 24.87 4.71
N SER A 232 -14.99 23.54 4.73
CA SER A 232 -13.88 22.65 5.03
C SER A 232 -12.87 22.55 3.87
N ASN A 233 -11.62 22.28 4.24
CA ASN A 233 -10.53 21.92 3.32
C ASN A 233 -10.08 20.46 3.51
N HIS A 234 -10.88 19.63 4.18
CA HIS A 234 -10.59 18.22 4.36
C HIS A 234 -10.82 17.46 3.05
N TYR A 235 -9.77 16.86 2.48
CA TYR A 235 -9.84 16.30 1.14
C TYR A 235 -10.85 15.16 1.00
N ASP A 236 -10.96 14.25 1.98
CA ASP A 236 -11.95 13.17 1.92
C ASP A 236 -13.39 13.68 2.02
N ALA A 237 -13.67 14.68 2.86
CA ALA A 237 -14.99 15.31 2.94
C ALA A 237 -15.37 15.99 1.62
N ILE A 238 -14.43 16.75 1.02
CA ILE A 238 -14.63 17.39 -0.28
C ILE A 238 -14.90 16.34 -1.36
N LYS A 239 -14.06 15.30 -1.42
CA LYS A 239 -14.19 14.20 -2.38
C LYS A 239 -15.54 13.50 -2.27
N SER A 240 -15.95 13.11 -1.07
CA SER A 240 -17.25 12.48 -0.81
C SER A 240 -18.43 13.40 -1.15
N MET A 241 -18.34 14.69 -0.80
CA MET A 241 -19.36 15.68 -1.12
C MET A 241 -19.50 15.91 -2.63
N ILE A 242 -18.38 16.03 -3.36
CA ILE A 242 -18.38 16.19 -4.82
C ILE A 242 -18.99 14.96 -5.50
N ARG A 243 -18.62 13.75 -5.06
CA ARG A 243 -19.21 12.49 -5.56
C ARG A 243 -20.73 12.48 -5.37
N LEU A 244 -21.20 12.83 -4.18
CA LEU A 244 -22.63 12.88 -3.85
C LEU A 244 -23.39 13.91 -4.71
N ILE A 245 -22.80 15.09 -4.94
CA ILE A 245 -23.35 16.11 -5.87
C ILE A 245 -23.47 15.54 -7.30
N GLY A 246 -22.45 14.83 -7.75
CA GLY A 246 -22.43 14.19 -9.06
C GLY A 246 -23.48 13.08 -9.20
N GLU A 247 -23.67 12.26 -8.18
CA GLU A 247 -24.70 11.23 -8.15
C GLU A 247 -26.12 11.81 -8.11
N ALA A 248 -26.30 12.96 -7.45
CA ALA A 248 -27.56 13.69 -7.43
C ALA A 248 -27.88 14.42 -8.75
N ASP A 249 -27.00 14.37 -9.77
CA ASP A 249 -27.09 15.11 -11.04
C ASP A 249 -27.26 16.64 -10.84
N LYS A 250 -26.59 17.20 -9.83
CA LYS A 250 -26.70 18.63 -9.44
C LYS A 250 -25.41 19.42 -9.63
N ALA A 251 -24.46 18.92 -10.43
CA ALA A 251 -23.16 19.56 -10.65
C ALA A 251 -23.25 21.06 -10.97
N ASP A 252 -24.23 21.47 -11.80
CA ASP A 252 -24.44 22.88 -12.14
C ASP A 252 -24.73 23.79 -10.94
N GLY A 253 -25.54 23.32 -9.98
CA GLY A 253 -25.91 24.10 -8.79
C GLY A 253 -24.76 24.30 -7.81
N TYR A 254 -23.70 23.49 -7.91
CA TYR A 254 -22.58 23.48 -6.97
C TYR A 254 -21.23 23.74 -7.66
N ILE A 255 -21.24 24.24 -8.90
CA ILE A 255 -20.02 24.40 -9.71
C ILE A 255 -18.97 25.28 -9.02
N ASP A 256 -19.39 26.35 -8.35
CA ASP A 256 -18.47 27.26 -7.64
C ASP A 256 -17.74 26.55 -6.51
N TYR A 257 -18.45 25.71 -5.75
CA TYR A 257 -17.85 24.91 -4.70
C TYR A 257 -16.87 23.87 -5.26
N ILE A 258 -17.26 23.15 -6.32
CA ILE A 258 -16.42 22.10 -6.92
C ILE A 258 -15.09 22.71 -7.39
N LEU A 259 -15.14 23.83 -8.11
CA LEU A 259 -13.94 24.48 -8.65
C LEU A 259 -13.09 25.18 -7.58
N ASP A 260 -13.71 25.75 -6.54
CA ASP A 260 -12.98 26.31 -5.40
C ASP A 260 -12.22 25.22 -4.60
N LYS A 261 -12.82 24.04 -4.47
CA LYS A 261 -12.32 22.99 -3.56
C LYS A 261 -11.51 21.88 -4.22
N GLU A 262 -11.58 21.71 -5.54
CA GLU A 262 -10.86 20.65 -6.25
C GLU A 262 -9.36 20.63 -5.95
N GLY A 263 -8.76 21.80 -5.73
CA GLY A 263 -7.33 21.95 -5.45
C GLY A 263 -6.87 21.38 -4.11
N TYR A 264 -7.77 21.04 -3.19
CA TYR A 264 -7.44 20.35 -1.94
C TYR A 264 -7.45 18.82 -2.07
N VAL A 265 -8.03 18.28 -3.15
CA VAL A 265 -8.07 16.85 -3.41
C VAL A 265 -6.86 16.47 -4.25
N HIS A 266 -5.76 16.18 -3.57
CA HIS A 266 -4.51 15.75 -4.18
C HIS A 266 -3.77 14.80 -3.23
N ASN A 267 -2.74 14.14 -3.74
CA ASN A 267 -1.83 13.29 -2.97
C ASN A 267 -1.33 14.04 -1.74
N GLN A 268 -1.47 13.42 -0.58
CA GLN A 268 -1.10 14.02 0.70
C GLN A 268 0.24 13.46 1.16
N HIS A 269 1.17 14.34 1.52
CA HIS A 269 2.49 13.94 2.00
C HIS A 269 2.53 14.00 3.52
N LYS A 270 2.87 12.88 4.17
CA LYS A 270 3.13 12.79 5.61
C LYS A 270 4.52 12.21 5.82
N GLY A 271 5.49 13.07 6.15
CA GLY A 271 6.89 12.67 6.24
C GLY A 271 7.43 12.19 4.90
N HIS A 272 7.81 10.92 4.81
CA HIS A 272 8.29 10.27 3.57
C HIS A 272 7.22 9.42 2.87
N THR A 273 5.98 9.43 3.36
CA THR A 273 4.87 8.65 2.82
C THR A 273 3.94 9.55 2.01
N THR A 274 3.62 9.12 0.79
CA THR A 274 2.64 9.76 -0.07
C THR A 274 1.35 8.95 -0.03
N HIS A 275 0.30 9.52 0.54
CA HIS A 275 -1.05 8.97 0.45
C HIS A 275 -1.63 9.35 -0.89
N MET A 276 -1.88 8.37 -1.74
CA MET A 276 -2.48 8.59 -3.05
C MET A 276 -3.96 8.93 -2.88
N VAL A 277 -4.39 10.06 -3.44
CA VAL A 277 -5.77 10.53 -3.37
C VAL A 277 -6.31 10.69 -4.78
N THR A 278 -7.34 9.91 -5.09
CA THR A 278 -7.98 9.95 -6.41
C THR A 278 -8.77 11.23 -6.65
N ARG A 279 -8.66 11.79 -7.86
CA ARG A 279 -9.42 12.95 -8.34
C ARG A 279 -10.56 12.56 -9.27
N THR A 280 -10.76 11.27 -9.55
CA THR A 280 -11.85 10.73 -10.38
C THR A 280 -13.24 11.29 -10.03
N PRO A 281 -13.65 11.44 -8.75
CA PRO A 281 -14.95 12.03 -8.42
C PRO A 281 -15.15 13.46 -8.93
N ILE A 282 -14.07 14.24 -9.05
CA ILE A 282 -14.10 15.62 -9.55
C ILE A 282 -14.40 15.61 -11.05
N TYR A 283 -13.60 14.87 -11.82
CA TYR A 283 -13.73 14.84 -13.27
C TYR A 283 -15.06 14.22 -13.72
N THR A 284 -15.47 13.12 -13.09
CA THR A 284 -16.76 12.47 -13.40
C THR A 284 -17.96 13.35 -13.04
N THR A 285 -17.88 14.14 -11.98
CA THR A 285 -18.93 15.10 -11.61
C THR A 285 -18.98 16.30 -12.57
N LEU A 286 -17.82 16.88 -12.89
CA LEU A 286 -17.72 17.99 -13.85
C LEU A 286 -18.14 17.57 -15.27
N ALA A 287 -17.99 16.31 -15.65
CA ALA A 287 -18.47 15.81 -16.95
C ALA A 287 -20.00 15.88 -17.11
N LYS A 288 -20.76 15.88 -16.00
CA LYS A 288 -22.24 15.89 -15.99
C LYS A 288 -22.86 17.27 -16.20
N VAL A 289 -22.05 18.32 -16.09
CA VAL A 289 -22.42 19.73 -16.06
C VAL A 289 -23.10 20.20 -17.35
N ARG A 290 -24.27 20.84 -17.30
CA ARG A 290 -25.11 21.11 -18.49
C ARG A 290 -25.37 22.58 -18.79
N SER A 291 -25.22 23.47 -17.84
CA SER A 291 -25.55 24.89 -18.04
C SER A 291 -24.41 25.66 -18.71
N LEU A 292 -24.78 26.71 -19.45
CA LEU A 292 -23.83 27.64 -20.07
C LEU A 292 -22.84 28.20 -19.05
N GLN A 293 -23.36 28.71 -17.92
CA GLN A 293 -22.54 29.35 -16.89
C GLN A 293 -21.51 28.40 -16.28
N SER A 294 -21.85 27.13 -16.07
CA SER A 294 -20.90 26.16 -15.55
C SER A 294 -19.83 25.79 -16.57
N VAL A 295 -20.20 25.64 -17.85
CA VAL A 295 -19.23 25.40 -18.94
C VAL A 295 -18.23 26.56 -19.02
N GLU A 296 -18.70 27.80 -18.94
CA GLU A 296 -17.85 29.00 -18.89
C GLU A 296 -16.86 28.95 -17.70
N LYS A 297 -17.36 28.61 -16.50
CA LYS A 297 -16.52 28.51 -15.29
C LYS A 297 -15.44 27.44 -15.42
N ILE A 298 -15.77 26.26 -15.96
CA ILE A 298 -14.78 25.19 -16.15
C ILE A 298 -13.70 25.59 -17.16
N LEU A 299 -14.10 26.17 -18.30
CA LEU A 299 -13.17 26.60 -19.34
C LEU A 299 -12.29 27.78 -18.90
N THR A 300 -12.68 28.51 -17.86
CA THR A 300 -11.87 29.61 -17.29
C THR A 300 -11.06 29.20 -16.06
N HIS A 301 -11.35 28.02 -15.49
CA HIS A 301 -10.69 27.50 -14.30
C HIS A 301 -9.24 27.05 -14.56
N THR A 302 -8.42 27.07 -13.52
CA THR A 302 -7.05 26.52 -13.55
C THR A 302 -6.97 25.32 -12.64
N PHE A 303 -7.00 24.12 -13.21
CA PHE A 303 -6.93 22.89 -12.44
C PHE A 303 -5.57 22.68 -11.77
N TYR A 304 -5.58 22.10 -10.57
CA TYR A 304 -4.37 21.69 -9.87
C TYR A 304 -3.64 20.55 -10.62
N HIS A 305 -2.42 20.82 -11.11
CA HIS A 305 -1.42 19.87 -11.66
C HIS A 305 -1.94 18.75 -12.58
N SER A 306 -2.86 19.06 -13.52
CA SER A 306 -3.62 18.07 -14.29
C SER A 306 -2.89 17.30 -15.39
N GLN A 307 -1.62 17.58 -15.71
CA GLN A 307 -0.96 17.00 -16.90
C GLN A 307 0.26 16.11 -16.63
N TYR A 308 0.86 16.13 -15.42
CA TYR A 308 2.12 15.43 -15.17
C TYR A 308 2.16 14.55 -13.91
N GLU A 309 1.25 14.75 -12.94
CA GLU A 309 1.32 14.02 -11.66
C GLU A 309 0.37 12.81 -11.55
N TYR A 310 -0.68 12.72 -12.37
CA TYR A 310 -1.73 11.68 -12.27
C TYR A 310 -1.96 10.96 -13.61
N HIS A 311 -0.95 10.20 -14.07
CA HIS A 311 -1.03 9.48 -15.34
C HIS A 311 -2.23 8.51 -15.40
N ASP A 312 -2.61 7.92 -14.26
CA ASP A 312 -3.69 6.92 -14.17
C ASP A 312 -5.10 7.51 -14.24
N GLU A 313 -5.29 8.84 -14.10
CA GLU A 313 -6.60 9.51 -14.11
C GLU A 313 -6.78 10.44 -15.34
N GLN A 314 -5.88 10.32 -16.31
CA GLN A 314 -5.84 11.16 -17.50
C GLN A 314 -7.03 10.90 -18.44
N GLU A 315 -7.56 9.68 -18.42
CA GLU A 315 -8.72 9.30 -19.23
C GLU A 315 -9.98 10.03 -18.76
N GLU A 316 -10.24 10.07 -17.45
CA GLU A 316 -11.39 10.76 -16.87
C GLU A 316 -11.32 12.27 -17.07
N TYR A 317 -10.14 12.87 -16.91
CA TYR A 317 -9.92 14.28 -17.25
C TYR A 317 -10.22 14.55 -18.73
N SER A 318 -9.70 13.72 -19.62
CA SER A 318 -9.91 13.85 -21.06
C SER A 318 -11.38 13.71 -21.45
N ASN A 319 -12.10 12.78 -20.83
CA ASN A 319 -13.54 12.59 -21.03
C ASN A 319 -14.36 13.78 -20.53
N MET A 320 -14.00 14.34 -19.37
CA MET A 320 -14.62 15.56 -18.85
C MET A 320 -14.42 16.75 -19.82
N ILE A 321 -13.17 17.02 -20.23
CA ILE A 321 -12.85 18.12 -21.14
C ILE A 321 -13.55 17.94 -22.50
N LYS A 322 -13.58 16.73 -23.07
CA LYS A 322 -14.35 16.41 -24.29
C LYS A 322 -15.82 16.78 -24.15
N GLY A 323 -16.45 16.40 -23.05
CA GLY A 323 -17.85 16.72 -22.77
C GLY A 323 -18.12 18.22 -22.65
N VAL A 324 -17.23 18.95 -21.97
CA VAL A 324 -17.34 20.41 -21.80
C VAL A 324 -17.20 21.16 -23.13
N PHE A 325 -16.20 20.82 -23.94
CA PHE A 325 -16.03 21.40 -25.27
C PHE A 325 -17.17 21.03 -26.23
N GLY A 326 -17.67 19.79 -26.19
CA GLY A 326 -18.85 19.39 -26.96
C GLY A 326 -20.05 20.30 -26.70
N ARG A 327 -20.39 20.53 -25.42
CA ARG A 327 -21.49 21.43 -25.00
C ARG A 327 -21.22 22.89 -25.38
N ALA A 328 -19.97 23.36 -25.23
CA ALA A 328 -19.60 24.71 -25.65
C ALA A 328 -19.89 24.93 -27.14
N SER A 329 -19.61 23.94 -27.99
CA SER A 329 -19.93 24.02 -29.42
C SER A 329 -21.44 24.11 -29.70
N GLU A 330 -22.26 23.40 -28.92
CA GLU A 330 -23.73 23.46 -29.02
C GLU A 330 -24.27 24.82 -28.61
N PHE A 331 -23.78 25.39 -27.51
CA PHE A 331 -24.18 26.73 -27.07
C PHE A 331 -23.79 27.82 -28.07
N ILE A 332 -22.61 27.72 -28.69
CA ILE A 332 -22.19 28.65 -29.73
C ILE A 332 -23.16 28.59 -30.92
N LYS A 333 -23.61 27.39 -31.33
CA LYS A 333 -24.64 27.23 -32.37
C LYS A 333 -25.99 27.83 -31.98
N GLN A 334 -26.31 27.84 -30.68
CA GLN A 334 -27.53 28.43 -30.15
C GLN A 334 -27.45 29.96 -30.02
N GLY A 335 -26.29 30.58 -30.30
CA GLY A 335 -26.12 32.03 -30.33
C GLY A 335 -25.24 32.62 -29.22
N HIS A 336 -24.66 31.79 -28.36
CA HIS A 336 -23.77 32.21 -27.25
C HIS A 336 -22.35 32.49 -27.73
N THR A 337 -22.17 33.61 -28.44
CA THR A 337 -20.90 33.97 -29.09
C THR A 337 -19.78 34.36 -28.12
N GLU A 338 -20.10 34.69 -26.88
CA GLU A 338 -19.20 34.98 -25.77
C GLU A 338 -18.23 33.82 -25.48
N LEU A 339 -18.71 32.57 -25.62
CA LEU A 339 -17.92 31.36 -25.42
C LEU A 339 -16.75 31.25 -26.40
N ILE A 340 -16.84 31.86 -27.58
CA ILE A 340 -15.77 31.80 -28.58
C ILE A 340 -14.50 32.42 -28.00
N GLY A 341 -14.62 33.57 -27.33
CA GLY A 341 -13.48 34.24 -26.69
C GLY A 341 -12.87 33.40 -25.56
N ILE A 342 -13.71 32.68 -24.80
CA ILE A 342 -13.28 31.80 -23.71
C ILE A 342 -12.51 30.59 -24.26
N ILE A 343 -13.01 29.92 -25.30
CA ILE A 343 -12.33 28.80 -25.96
C ILE A 343 -10.98 29.24 -26.52
N GLU A 344 -10.94 30.37 -27.21
CA GLU A 344 -9.70 30.91 -27.78
C GLU A 344 -8.69 31.29 -26.68
N ALA A 345 -9.16 31.84 -25.55
CA ALA A 345 -8.32 32.13 -24.39
C ALA A 345 -7.77 30.87 -23.71
N TYR A 346 -8.62 29.84 -23.54
CA TYR A 346 -8.20 28.54 -23.02
C TYR A 346 -7.13 27.91 -23.90
N TYR A 347 -7.35 27.88 -25.21
CA TYR A 347 -6.39 27.35 -26.17
C TYR A 347 -5.06 28.09 -26.12
N LYS A 348 -5.08 29.43 -26.11
CA LYS A 348 -3.86 30.25 -25.97
C LYS A 348 -3.10 29.94 -24.69
N LYS A 349 -3.79 29.73 -23.57
CA LYS A 349 -3.16 29.37 -22.30
C LYS A 349 -2.53 27.98 -22.37
N ALA A 350 -3.23 27.00 -22.92
CA ALA A 350 -2.76 25.62 -23.03
C ALA A 350 -1.58 25.45 -24.00
N PHE A 351 -1.52 26.25 -25.07
CA PHE A 351 -0.49 26.17 -26.11
C PHE A 351 0.49 27.35 -26.11
N LYS A 352 0.52 28.15 -25.03
CA LYS A 352 1.35 29.38 -24.94
C LYS A 352 2.83 29.12 -25.19
N GLU A 353 3.34 28.02 -24.65
CA GLU A 353 4.76 27.65 -24.70
C GLU A 353 5.04 26.53 -25.70
N TYR A 354 4.06 26.14 -26.52
CA TYR A 354 4.19 25.03 -27.47
C TYR A 354 5.31 25.23 -28.49
N HIS A 355 6.22 24.27 -28.58
CA HIS A 355 7.23 24.13 -29.61
C HIS A 355 7.11 22.75 -30.26
N ARG A 356 6.91 22.70 -31.58
CA ARG A 356 6.67 21.44 -32.31
C ARG A 356 7.74 20.37 -32.05
N HIS A 357 9.00 20.78 -31.89
CA HIS A 357 10.11 19.85 -31.66
C HIS A 357 10.15 19.25 -30.24
N PHE A 358 9.52 19.89 -29.25
CA PHE A 358 9.57 19.46 -27.85
C PHE A 358 8.22 18.94 -27.32
N ASP A 359 7.11 19.47 -27.85
CA ASP A 359 5.78 19.30 -27.25
C ASP A 359 4.80 18.47 -28.10
N ASN A 360 5.27 17.86 -29.21
CA ASN A 360 4.46 16.99 -30.08
C ASN A 360 4.26 15.57 -29.51
N ASN A 361 3.89 15.47 -28.23
CA ASN A 361 3.50 14.21 -27.62
C ASN A 361 2.02 13.88 -27.89
N ARG A 362 1.63 12.63 -27.67
CA ARG A 362 0.26 12.14 -27.92
C ARG A 362 -0.81 12.92 -27.15
N GLN A 363 -0.56 13.25 -25.89
CA GLN A 363 -1.54 13.91 -25.01
C GLN A 363 -1.85 15.34 -25.46
N THR A 364 -0.82 16.10 -25.85
CA THR A 364 -0.96 17.44 -26.41
C THR A 364 -1.79 17.43 -27.70
N GLN A 365 -1.55 16.43 -28.56
CA GLN A 365 -2.31 16.25 -29.81
C GLN A 365 -3.77 15.85 -29.55
N GLU A 366 -4.03 14.97 -28.58
CA GLU A 366 -5.40 14.61 -28.19
C GLU A 366 -6.19 15.82 -27.68
N LEU A 367 -5.59 16.65 -26.80
CA LEU A 367 -6.23 17.89 -26.33
C LEU A 367 -6.49 18.88 -27.48
N LEU A 368 -5.51 19.07 -28.37
CA LEU A 368 -5.68 19.91 -29.56
C LEU A 368 -6.88 19.45 -30.39
N MET A 369 -7.01 18.15 -30.64
CA MET A 369 -8.09 17.60 -31.46
C MET A 369 -9.46 17.86 -30.84
N VAL A 370 -9.59 17.79 -29.50
CA VAL A 370 -10.85 18.11 -28.81
C VAL A 370 -11.24 19.57 -29.01
N ILE A 371 -10.30 20.49 -28.84
CA ILE A 371 -10.56 21.94 -28.99
C ILE A 371 -10.86 22.28 -30.45
N ARG A 372 -10.08 21.70 -31.38
CA ARG A 372 -10.29 21.86 -32.83
C ARG A 372 -11.65 21.34 -33.27
N ASP A 373 -12.05 20.16 -32.81
CA ASP A 373 -13.36 19.58 -33.14
C ASP A 373 -14.51 20.46 -32.64
N CYS A 374 -14.41 21.00 -31.42
CA CYS A 374 -15.36 21.98 -30.91
C CYS A 374 -15.42 23.24 -31.80
N TYR A 375 -14.27 23.79 -32.19
CA TYR A 375 -14.18 25.00 -33.01
C TYR A 375 -14.80 24.81 -34.40
N LEU A 376 -14.53 23.67 -35.03
CA LEU A 376 -15.08 23.30 -36.33
C LEU A 376 -16.57 22.98 -36.26
N THR A 377 -16.98 22.20 -35.25
CA THR A 377 -18.38 21.85 -35.00
C THR A 377 -19.20 23.11 -34.79
N ALA A 378 -18.69 24.11 -34.06
CA ALA A 378 -19.31 25.41 -33.85
C ALA A 378 -19.36 26.31 -35.11
N SER A 379 -18.97 25.82 -36.29
CA SER A 379 -18.95 26.55 -37.56
C SER A 379 -18.06 27.81 -37.56
N LEU A 380 -17.00 27.82 -36.74
CA LEU A 380 -16.12 28.99 -36.57
C LEU A 380 -14.97 29.06 -37.58
N ARG A 381 -14.84 28.07 -38.47
CA ARG A 381 -13.75 27.99 -39.45
C ARG A 381 -13.58 29.28 -40.26
N GLU A 382 -14.68 29.83 -40.79
CA GLU A 382 -14.62 31.05 -41.60
C GLU A 382 -14.25 32.30 -40.80
N LYS A 383 -14.68 32.36 -39.53
CA LYS A 383 -14.27 33.41 -38.60
C LYS A 383 -12.76 33.34 -38.37
N GLY A 384 -12.25 32.17 -37.96
CA GLY A 384 -10.82 31.94 -37.72
C GLY A 384 -9.97 32.24 -38.95
N ARG A 385 -10.43 31.81 -40.13
CA ARG A 385 -9.80 32.08 -41.43
C ARG A 385 -9.69 33.58 -41.71
N LYS A 386 -10.80 34.31 -41.60
CA LYS A 386 -10.83 35.76 -41.81
C LYS A 386 -9.89 36.48 -40.83
N THR A 387 -10.00 36.17 -39.54
CA THR A 387 -9.17 36.78 -38.49
C THR A 387 -7.69 36.49 -38.70
N PHE A 388 -7.32 35.27 -39.09
CA PHE A 388 -5.93 34.92 -39.37
C PHE A 388 -5.35 35.75 -40.52
N TYR A 389 -6.03 35.84 -41.67
CA TYR A 389 -5.49 36.59 -42.81
C TYR A 389 -5.47 38.10 -42.57
N GLU A 390 -6.46 38.66 -41.88
CA GLU A 390 -6.45 40.06 -41.46
C GLU A 390 -5.25 40.34 -40.53
N ARG A 391 -5.03 39.47 -39.52
CA ARG A 391 -3.93 39.61 -38.57
C ARG A 391 -2.57 39.37 -39.22
N GLN A 392 -2.45 38.38 -40.10
CA GLN A 392 -1.23 38.12 -40.88
C GLN A 392 -0.91 39.32 -41.79
N ALA A 393 -1.90 39.91 -42.46
CA ALA A 393 -1.67 41.12 -43.24
C ALA A 393 -1.20 42.30 -42.38
N GLU A 394 -1.77 42.48 -41.18
CA GLU A 394 -1.38 43.53 -40.24
C GLU A 394 0.03 43.34 -39.67
N LEU A 395 0.39 42.10 -39.30
CA LEU A 395 1.67 41.76 -38.69
C LEU A 395 2.84 41.89 -39.67
N PHE A 396 2.58 41.65 -40.96
CA PHE A 396 3.57 41.72 -42.03
C PHE A 396 3.42 42.98 -42.91
N ALA A 397 2.62 43.96 -42.48
CA ALA A 397 2.54 45.27 -43.13
C ALA A 397 3.84 46.07 -42.94
N PRO A 398 4.23 46.94 -43.90
CA PRO A 398 5.40 47.80 -43.75
C PRO A 398 5.23 48.76 -42.55
N LYS A 399 6.09 48.66 -41.54
CA LYS A 399 6.09 49.47 -40.31
C LYS A 399 7.54 49.83 -39.91
N GLU A 400 7.73 50.94 -39.16
CA GLU A 400 9.06 51.40 -38.69
C GLU A 400 9.74 50.42 -37.73
N GLU A 401 8.95 49.73 -36.88
CA GLU A 401 9.42 48.64 -36.02
C GLU A 401 8.80 47.31 -36.48
N SER A 402 9.60 46.24 -36.46
CA SER A 402 9.12 44.89 -36.79
C SER A 402 8.18 44.36 -35.70
N SER A 403 7.16 43.60 -36.13
CA SER A 403 6.25 42.91 -35.21
C SER A 403 7.02 41.96 -34.28
N LYS A 404 6.62 41.89 -33.00
CA LYS A 404 7.28 41.02 -32.03
C LYS A 404 7.11 39.55 -32.44
N TRP A 405 8.15 38.75 -32.24
CA TRP A 405 8.17 37.32 -32.55
C TRP A 405 6.99 36.56 -31.91
N GLU A 406 6.66 36.88 -30.66
CA GLU A 406 5.54 36.26 -29.94
C GLU A 406 4.17 36.62 -30.56
N ASP A 407 3.99 37.83 -31.08
CA ASP A 407 2.72 38.23 -31.73
C ASP A 407 2.49 37.45 -33.03
N ILE A 408 3.57 37.16 -33.77
CA ILE A 408 3.53 36.32 -34.97
C ILE A 408 3.23 34.88 -34.58
N ARG A 409 3.98 34.33 -33.62
CA ARG A 409 3.77 32.97 -33.12
C ARG A 409 2.33 32.72 -32.68
N GLN A 410 1.75 33.63 -31.88
CA GLN A 410 0.38 33.51 -31.41
C GLN A 410 -0.64 33.48 -32.56
N ALA A 411 -0.42 34.26 -33.64
CA ALA A 411 -1.32 34.23 -34.80
C ALA A 411 -1.31 32.87 -35.52
N TYR A 412 -0.14 32.24 -35.65
CA TYR A 412 0.01 30.95 -36.32
C TYR A 412 -0.41 29.77 -35.44
N ILE A 413 -0.15 29.81 -34.13
CA ILE A 413 -0.66 28.80 -33.19
C ILE A 413 -2.19 28.73 -33.23
N MET A 414 -2.88 29.86 -33.33
CA MET A 414 -4.35 29.93 -33.47
C MET A 414 -4.86 29.31 -34.77
N ALA A 415 -4.04 29.25 -35.83
CA ALA A 415 -4.44 28.66 -37.11
C ALA A 415 -4.73 27.15 -36.99
N ALA A 416 -4.11 26.46 -36.02
CA ALA A 416 -4.36 25.04 -35.79
C ALA A 416 -5.81 24.69 -35.44
N LEU A 417 -6.64 25.66 -35.02
CA LEU A 417 -8.06 25.41 -34.72
C LEU A 417 -8.94 25.24 -35.97
N TRP A 418 -8.49 25.68 -37.15
CA TRP A 418 -9.35 25.71 -38.34
C TRP A 418 -8.63 25.35 -39.66
N MET A 419 -7.32 25.60 -39.74
CA MET A 419 -6.55 25.46 -40.99
C MET A 419 -6.42 24.00 -41.40
N THR A 420 -6.49 23.74 -42.71
CA THR A 420 -6.34 22.41 -43.32
C THR A 420 -5.13 22.40 -44.25
N ALA A 421 -4.64 21.21 -44.62
CA ALA A 421 -3.56 21.08 -45.59
C ALA A 421 -3.88 21.72 -46.95
N GLU A 422 -5.16 21.78 -47.35
CA GLU A 422 -5.54 22.44 -48.61
C GLU A 422 -5.45 23.96 -48.52
N ASP A 423 -5.80 24.56 -47.37
CA ASP A 423 -5.59 26.00 -47.13
C ASP A 423 -4.10 26.35 -47.22
N VAL A 424 -3.23 25.50 -46.66
CA VAL A 424 -1.76 25.66 -46.76
C VAL A 424 -1.32 25.62 -48.22
N LYS A 425 -1.73 24.62 -49.00
CA LYS A 425 -1.39 24.53 -50.43
C LYS A 425 -1.85 25.79 -51.19
N ASP A 426 -3.04 26.28 -50.91
CA ASP A 426 -3.58 27.47 -51.56
C ASP A 426 -2.84 28.76 -51.18
N ASP A 427 -2.40 28.89 -49.94
CA ASP A 427 -1.56 30.02 -49.51
C ASP A 427 -0.17 29.94 -50.12
N PHE A 428 0.44 28.75 -50.11
CA PHE A 428 1.71 28.52 -50.76
C PHE A 428 1.66 28.80 -52.26
N LYS A 429 0.54 28.62 -52.97
CA LYS A 429 0.40 29.06 -54.38
C LYS A 429 0.55 30.58 -54.55
N LYS A 430 0.11 31.38 -53.57
CA LYS A 430 0.12 32.86 -53.64
C LYS A 430 1.47 33.49 -53.32
N PHE A 431 2.32 32.83 -52.53
CA PHE A 431 3.60 33.40 -52.12
C PHE A 431 4.58 33.57 -53.28
N ALA A 432 5.23 34.73 -53.38
CA ALA A 432 6.27 34.98 -54.36
C ALA A 432 7.66 34.61 -53.81
N VAL A 433 8.49 33.95 -54.62
CA VAL A 433 9.79 33.38 -54.22
C VAL A 433 10.81 34.48 -53.87
N ASP A 434 10.69 35.64 -54.50
CA ASP A 434 11.55 36.82 -54.36
C ASP A 434 11.02 37.85 -53.34
N ASN A 435 9.88 37.58 -52.70
CA ASN A 435 9.31 38.45 -51.67
C ASN A 435 9.73 37.98 -50.27
N SER A 436 10.64 38.72 -49.64
CA SER A 436 11.14 38.43 -48.28
C SER A 436 10.03 38.34 -47.22
N THR A 437 8.94 39.07 -47.43
CA THR A 437 7.77 39.06 -46.52
C THR A 437 6.98 37.76 -46.66
N ASP A 438 6.78 37.28 -47.89
CA ASP A 438 6.08 36.02 -48.13
C ASP A 438 6.94 34.81 -47.72
N TRP A 439 8.26 34.92 -47.87
CA TRP A 439 9.21 33.94 -47.35
C TRP A 439 9.13 33.82 -45.82
N ALA A 440 9.10 34.96 -45.12
CA ALA A 440 8.91 34.99 -43.68
C ALA A 440 7.53 34.45 -43.26
N LYS A 441 6.44 34.75 -43.98
CA LYS A 441 5.12 34.16 -43.68
C LYS A 441 5.11 32.65 -43.83
N ALA A 442 5.77 32.13 -44.86
CA ALA A 442 5.76 30.70 -45.19
C ALA A 442 6.52 29.84 -44.18
N SER A 443 7.60 30.36 -43.56
CA SER A 443 8.36 29.60 -42.56
C SER A 443 7.52 29.30 -41.30
N TRP A 444 6.67 30.25 -40.89
CA TRP A 444 5.83 30.12 -39.70
C TRP A 444 4.73 29.06 -39.80
N TYR A 445 4.34 28.62 -41.01
CA TYR A 445 3.35 27.53 -41.14
C TYR A 445 3.86 26.19 -40.55
N GLN A 446 5.17 26.00 -40.45
CA GLN A 446 5.78 24.78 -39.90
C GLN A 446 5.66 24.68 -38.37
N GLU A 447 5.38 25.81 -37.71
CA GLU A 447 5.22 25.92 -36.26
C GLU A 447 3.75 25.77 -35.81
N ILE A 448 2.83 25.55 -36.75
CA ILE A 448 1.40 25.37 -36.42
C ILE A 448 1.24 24.06 -35.63
N PRO A 449 0.60 24.06 -34.44
CA PRO A 449 0.50 22.88 -33.57
C PRO A 449 -0.26 21.66 -34.12
N TYR A 450 -0.66 21.64 -35.38
CA TYR A 450 -1.41 20.55 -36.01
C TYR A 450 -0.53 19.81 -37.03
N ALA A 451 -0.20 18.55 -36.74
CA ALA A 451 0.81 17.78 -37.47
C ALA A 451 0.57 17.75 -38.99
N GLU A 452 -0.66 17.48 -39.43
CA GLU A 452 -1.00 17.41 -40.86
C GLU A 452 -0.71 18.73 -41.60
N VAL A 453 -1.02 19.88 -40.97
CA VAL A 453 -0.76 21.22 -41.54
C VAL A 453 0.73 21.53 -41.55
N ALA A 454 1.42 21.24 -40.45
CA ALA A 454 2.82 21.57 -40.28
C ALA A 454 3.73 20.74 -41.18
N GLU A 455 3.42 19.45 -41.38
CA GLU A 455 4.12 18.56 -42.33
C GLU A 455 3.88 18.99 -43.77
N CYS A 456 2.63 19.32 -44.14
CA CYS A 456 2.32 19.83 -45.47
C CYS A 456 3.07 21.14 -45.77
N ALA A 457 3.12 22.05 -44.80
CA ALA A 457 3.85 23.31 -44.92
C ALA A 457 5.36 23.11 -45.08
N GLU A 458 5.94 22.16 -44.34
CA GLU A 458 7.37 21.86 -44.42
C GLU A 458 7.78 21.36 -45.81
N ILE A 459 6.98 20.48 -46.40
CA ILE A 459 7.19 19.97 -47.76
C ILE A 459 7.12 21.13 -48.77
N LEU A 460 6.05 21.91 -48.75
CA LEU A 460 5.82 23.01 -49.70
C LEU A 460 6.85 24.14 -49.54
N TYR A 461 7.31 24.41 -48.32
CA TYR A 461 8.35 25.40 -48.06
C TYR A 461 9.68 24.98 -48.68
N LYS A 462 10.05 23.69 -48.55
CA LYS A 462 11.26 23.14 -49.17
C LYS A 462 11.19 23.17 -50.70
N GLU A 463 10.02 22.98 -51.29
CA GLU A 463 9.82 23.01 -52.73
C GLU A 463 9.84 24.43 -53.32
N LYS A 464 9.22 25.41 -52.63
CA LYS A 464 8.96 26.74 -53.21
C LYS A 464 10.05 27.78 -52.96
N PHE A 465 10.68 27.79 -51.79
CA PHE A 465 11.66 28.81 -51.44
C PHE A 465 13.09 28.26 -51.51
N PRO A 466 14.01 28.96 -52.21
CA PRO A 466 15.42 28.62 -52.14
C PRO A 466 15.89 28.79 -50.70
N GLN A 467 16.52 27.76 -50.16
CA GLN A 467 17.12 27.83 -48.83
C GLN A 467 18.13 29.00 -48.78
N PRO A 468 18.31 29.67 -47.62
CA PRO A 468 19.26 30.77 -47.51
C PRO A 468 20.64 30.31 -48.00
N GLU A 469 21.31 31.10 -48.84
CA GLU A 469 22.60 30.71 -49.45
C GLU A 469 23.62 30.18 -48.43
N ILE A 470 23.59 30.63 -47.17
CA ILE A 470 24.44 30.14 -46.07
C ILE A 470 24.05 28.72 -45.63
N ILE A 471 22.76 28.42 -45.54
CA ILE A 471 22.24 27.09 -45.21
C ILE A 471 22.43 26.15 -46.42
N THR A 472 22.16 26.61 -47.65
CA THR A 472 22.39 25.85 -48.88
C THR A 472 23.87 25.60 -49.11
N LYS A 473 24.75 26.61 -49.03
CA LYS A 473 26.21 26.43 -49.11
C LYS A 473 26.71 25.55 -47.96
N GLY A 474 26.18 25.69 -46.75
CA GLY A 474 26.52 24.82 -45.63
C GLY A 474 26.13 23.35 -45.85
N ARG A 475 24.95 23.11 -46.42
CA ARG A 475 24.44 21.78 -46.80
C ARG A 475 25.20 21.20 -47.99
N GLU A 476 25.39 21.97 -49.05
CA GLU A 476 26.22 21.64 -50.22
C GLU A 476 27.66 21.32 -49.78
N ARG A 477 28.24 22.09 -48.85
CA ARG A 477 29.56 21.79 -48.26
C ARG A 477 29.55 20.45 -47.51
N ARG A 478 28.52 20.16 -46.70
CA ARG A 478 28.42 18.87 -45.97
C ARG A 478 28.22 17.70 -46.94
N GLN A 479 27.40 17.87 -47.97
CA GLN A 479 27.17 16.88 -49.03
C GLN A 479 28.45 16.64 -49.85
N GLN A 480 29.11 17.70 -50.29
CA GLN A 480 30.37 17.62 -51.02
C GLN A 480 31.46 17.00 -50.16
N ALA A 481 31.58 17.40 -48.88
CA ALA A 481 32.54 16.80 -47.96
C ALA A 481 32.31 15.29 -47.77
N PHE A 482 31.06 14.84 -47.78
CA PHE A 482 30.72 13.42 -47.74
C PHE A 482 31.04 12.71 -49.07
N MET A 483 30.71 13.32 -50.22
CA MET A 483 31.09 12.77 -51.53
C MET A 483 32.61 12.62 -51.66
N ASP A 484 33.36 13.66 -51.29
CA ASP A 484 34.82 13.63 -51.27
C ASP A 484 35.35 12.56 -50.30
N PHE A 485 34.67 12.34 -49.18
CA PHE A 485 34.99 11.29 -48.21
C PHE A 485 34.75 9.88 -48.77
N THR A 486 33.69 9.69 -49.58
CA THR A 486 33.40 8.38 -50.19
C THR A 486 34.44 7.95 -51.23
N GLU A 487 35.19 8.89 -51.80
CA GLU A 487 36.21 8.65 -52.83
C GLU A 487 37.63 8.69 -52.25
N TYR A 488 38.25 7.51 -52.05
CA TYR A 488 39.57 7.41 -51.39
C TYR A 488 40.66 8.34 -51.96
N PRO A 489 40.90 8.43 -53.28
CA PRO A 489 41.94 9.30 -53.82
C PRO A 489 41.70 10.78 -53.51
N VAL A 490 40.42 11.21 -53.50
CA VAL A 490 40.01 12.57 -53.21
C VAL A 490 40.18 12.86 -51.71
N PHE A 491 39.63 12.01 -50.85
CA PHE A 491 39.77 12.13 -49.40
C PHE A 491 41.24 12.18 -48.96
N LYS A 492 42.07 11.30 -49.52
CA LYS A 492 43.51 11.25 -49.24
C LYS A 492 44.20 12.57 -49.59
N GLN A 493 43.88 13.14 -50.74
CA GLN A 493 44.46 14.42 -51.16
C GLN A 493 44.04 15.54 -50.19
N ILE A 494 42.76 15.60 -49.83
CA ILE A 494 42.23 16.61 -48.89
C ILE A 494 42.92 16.53 -47.52
N VAL A 495 43.07 15.32 -46.97
CA VAL A 495 43.78 15.14 -45.68
C VAL A 495 45.24 15.57 -45.78
N LEU A 496 45.95 15.20 -46.86
CA LEU A 496 47.35 15.61 -47.05
C LEU A 496 47.50 17.13 -47.17
N GLU A 497 46.57 17.80 -47.86
CA GLU A 497 46.53 19.26 -47.96
C GLU A 497 46.26 19.91 -46.61
N MET A 498 45.27 19.44 -45.84
CA MET A 498 44.99 19.95 -44.50
C MET A 498 46.18 19.79 -43.55
N VAL A 499 46.95 18.71 -43.70
CA VAL A 499 48.16 18.45 -42.91
C VAL A 499 49.29 19.42 -43.22
N THR A 500 49.42 19.93 -44.45
CA THR A 500 50.47 20.93 -44.77
C THR A 500 50.32 22.23 -43.96
N GLY A 501 49.12 22.52 -43.45
CA GLY A 501 48.83 23.68 -42.61
C GLY A 501 49.07 23.48 -41.11
N LEU A 502 49.56 22.31 -40.69
CA LEU A 502 49.87 21.93 -39.31
C LEU A 502 51.38 21.97 -39.03
N ASP A 503 51.75 22.35 -37.80
CA ASP A 503 53.06 22.06 -37.23
C ASP A 503 52.94 21.04 -36.08
N ASN A 504 54.06 20.43 -35.67
CA ASN A 504 54.09 19.42 -34.61
C ASN A 504 53.71 19.97 -33.20
N HIS A 505 53.46 21.28 -33.07
CA HIS A 505 53.06 21.95 -31.82
C HIS A 505 51.67 22.61 -31.94
N SER A 506 50.93 22.32 -33.02
CA SER A 506 49.62 22.92 -33.29
C SER A 506 48.59 22.25 -32.40
N SER A 507 47.98 22.99 -31.47
CA SER A 507 46.96 22.43 -30.60
C SER A 507 45.64 22.21 -31.35
N ARG A 508 44.88 21.17 -30.95
CA ARG A 508 43.55 20.90 -31.52
C ARG A 508 42.64 22.13 -31.54
N LYS A 509 42.67 22.93 -30.47
CA LYS A 509 41.80 24.11 -30.27
C LYS A 509 42.18 25.25 -31.21
N GLU A 510 43.47 25.52 -31.39
CA GLU A 510 43.96 26.57 -32.28
C GLU A 510 43.72 26.21 -33.74
N PHE A 511 43.97 24.96 -34.13
CA PHE A 511 43.74 24.50 -35.49
C PHE A 511 42.25 24.46 -35.85
N TYR A 512 41.39 23.98 -34.94
CA TYR A 512 39.93 24.02 -35.14
C TYR A 512 39.42 25.45 -35.32
N LYS A 513 39.94 26.41 -34.54
CA LYS A 513 39.59 27.83 -34.69
C LYS A 513 40.01 28.35 -36.07
N LYS A 514 41.24 28.05 -36.50
CA LYS A 514 41.74 28.44 -37.83
C LYS A 514 40.89 27.86 -38.97
N LEU A 515 40.45 26.61 -38.87
CA LEU A 515 39.56 25.97 -39.86
C LEU A 515 38.15 26.60 -39.85
N ARG A 516 37.62 26.95 -38.68
CA ARG A 516 36.31 27.60 -38.55
C ARG A 516 36.30 29.01 -39.13
N ASP A 517 37.44 29.71 -39.06
CA ASP A 517 37.61 31.08 -39.55
C ASP A 517 37.87 31.12 -41.08
N GLN A 518 37.89 29.99 -41.80
CA GLN A 518 38.02 29.94 -43.28
C GLN A 518 36.67 30.17 -43.97
N ASP A 519 36.63 31.13 -44.90
CA ASP A 519 35.41 31.48 -45.67
C ASP A 519 34.87 30.31 -46.52
N GLU A 520 35.77 29.48 -47.06
CA GLU A 520 35.43 28.30 -47.89
C GLU A 520 34.92 27.10 -47.06
N GLY A 521 35.09 27.13 -45.73
CA GLY A 521 34.83 25.98 -44.85
C GLY A 521 35.90 24.90 -44.94
N TYR A 522 35.68 23.77 -44.28
CA TYR A 522 36.62 22.64 -44.25
C TYR A 522 35.88 21.29 -44.38
N ASN A 523 36.57 20.26 -44.85
CA ASN A 523 36.00 18.91 -44.88
C ASN A 523 35.99 18.31 -43.46
N GLN A 524 34.79 18.14 -42.90
CA GLN A 524 34.62 17.66 -41.53
C GLN A 524 35.14 16.24 -41.30
N TYR A 525 35.04 15.35 -42.30
CA TYR A 525 35.55 13.97 -42.21
C TYR A 525 37.06 13.94 -42.23
N ALA A 526 37.69 14.79 -43.05
CA ALA A 526 39.13 14.94 -43.08
C ALA A 526 39.63 15.46 -41.72
N PHE A 527 38.96 16.46 -41.15
CA PHE A 527 39.26 16.93 -39.80
C PHE A 527 39.10 15.83 -38.73
N SER A 528 37.99 15.09 -38.75
CA SER A 528 37.77 13.95 -37.84
C SER A 528 38.84 12.86 -37.99
N PHE A 529 39.37 12.64 -39.20
CA PHE A 529 40.48 11.72 -39.43
C PHE A 529 41.79 12.21 -38.80
N LEU A 530 42.08 13.52 -38.86
CA LEU A 530 43.26 14.09 -38.17
C LEU A 530 43.20 13.86 -36.66
N LEU A 531 41.99 13.93 -36.07
CA LEU A 531 41.77 13.73 -34.64
C LEU A 531 42.11 12.30 -34.15
N LEU A 532 42.22 11.33 -35.06
CA LEU A 532 42.65 9.96 -34.71
C LEU A 532 44.13 9.88 -34.29
N PHE A 533 44.93 10.87 -34.68
CA PHE A 533 46.38 10.86 -34.52
C PHE A 533 46.87 12.04 -33.68
N VAL A 534 46.10 12.41 -32.66
CA VAL A 534 46.47 13.42 -31.67
C VAL A 534 47.10 12.72 -30.46
N ASN A 535 48.22 13.24 -29.96
CA ASN A 535 48.89 12.71 -28.79
C ASN A 535 48.26 13.21 -27.47
N ASP A 536 48.69 12.66 -26.33
CA ASP A 536 48.14 12.99 -25.00
C ASP A 536 48.29 14.48 -24.62
N ASN A 537 49.23 15.20 -25.25
CA ASN A 537 49.43 16.64 -25.08
C ASN A 537 48.57 17.50 -26.04
N ASN A 538 47.62 16.87 -26.75
CA ASN A 538 46.67 17.51 -27.66
C ASN A 538 47.31 18.12 -28.92
N TYR A 539 48.46 17.57 -29.35
CA TYR A 539 49.18 17.93 -30.58
C TYR A 539 49.04 16.84 -31.66
N TYR A 540 49.00 17.26 -32.93
CA TYR A 540 48.88 16.34 -34.07
C TYR A 540 50.20 15.62 -34.38
N ASN A 541 50.13 14.29 -34.55
CA ASN A 541 51.23 13.50 -35.08
C ASN A 541 51.17 13.46 -36.61
N ILE A 542 51.76 14.46 -37.25
CA ILE A 542 51.77 14.63 -38.71
C ILE A 542 52.28 13.38 -39.44
N GLY A 543 53.33 12.73 -38.91
CA GLY A 543 53.90 11.53 -39.51
C GLY A 543 52.91 10.36 -39.55
N GLU A 544 52.19 10.13 -38.46
CA GLU A 544 51.18 9.06 -38.36
C GLU A 544 49.91 9.38 -39.14
N ILE A 545 49.50 10.66 -39.23
CA ILE A 545 48.38 11.07 -40.11
C ILE A 545 48.69 10.74 -41.58
N VAL A 546 49.88 11.13 -42.05
CA VAL A 546 50.30 10.90 -43.45
C VAL A 546 50.41 9.41 -43.75
N LYS A 547 50.95 8.61 -42.83
CA LYS A 547 50.97 7.15 -42.96
C LYS A 547 49.56 6.57 -42.94
N GLY A 548 48.71 7.05 -42.03
CA GLY A 548 47.34 6.62 -41.82
C GLY A 548 46.49 6.78 -43.06
N VAL A 549 46.46 7.98 -43.64
CA VAL A 549 45.63 8.24 -44.84
C VAL A 549 46.16 7.58 -46.10
N LYS A 550 47.46 7.23 -46.15
CA LYS A 550 48.04 6.43 -47.25
C LYS A 550 47.69 4.95 -47.13
N ASN A 551 47.21 4.50 -45.97
CA ASN A 551 46.80 3.13 -45.73
C ASN A 551 45.30 2.97 -46.03
N MET A 552 45.00 2.18 -47.06
CA MET A 552 43.63 1.90 -47.49
C MET A 552 42.78 1.30 -46.35
N ASP A 553 43.36 0.39 -45.55
CA ASP A 553 42.64 -0.32 -44.50
C ASP A 553 42.21 0.63 -43.36
N ILE A 554 43.04 1.62 -43.03
CA ILE A 554 42.73 2.64 -42.03
C ILE A 554 41.61 3.56 -42.54
N TYR A 555 41.67 3.95 -43.82
CA TYR A 555 40.62 4.73 -44.45
C TYR A 555 39.28 3.99 -44.50
N GLU A 556 39.24 2.73 -44.97
CA GLU A 556 38.00 1.95 -45.03
C GLU A 556 37.41 1.67 -43.63
N SER A 557 38.28 1.46 -42.63
CA SER A 557 37.83 1.29 -41.24
C SER A 557 37.25 2.58 -40.66
N PHE A 558 37.88 3.73 -40.94
CA PHE A 558 37.33 5.03 -40.56
C PHE A 558 36.02 5.34 -41.29
N PHE A 559 35.94 5.00 -42.57
CA PHE A 559 34.72 5.11 -43.38
C PHE A 559 33.56 4.31 -42.78
N MET A 560 33.80 3.03 -42.45
CA MET A 560 32.84 2.18 -41.76
C MET A 560 32.37 2.80 -40.44
N LYS A 561 33.28 3.31 -39.61
CA LYS A 561 32.97 3.91 -38.31
C LYS A 561 32.04 5.13 -38.45
N GLU A 562 32.36 6.08 -39.33
CA GLU A 562 31.55 7.29 -39.52
C GLU A 562 30.17 6.98 -40.14
N VAL A 563 30.11 6.07 -41.13
CA VAL A 563 28.86 5.74 -41.82
C VAL A 563 27.94 4.85 -40.98
N SER A 564 28.48 3.93 -40.17
CA SER A 564 27.66 3.03 -39.33
C SER A 564 26.75 3.78 -38.36
N GLY A 565 27.18 4.93 -37.82
CA GLY A 565 26.37 5.79 -36.96
C GLY A 565 25.24 6.52 -37.71
N MET A 566 25.36 6.67 -39.03
CA MET A 566 24.35 7.27 -39.90
C MET A 566 23.34 6.24 -40.44
N MET A 567 23.66 4.94 -40.39
CA MET A 567 22.73 3.89 -40.84
C MET A 567 21.46 3.82 -39.99
N ASP A 568 21.56 4.17 -38.70
CA ASP A 568 20.43 4.14 -37.74
C ASP A 568 19.62 5.46 -37.69
N ARG A 569 20.10 6.54 -38.33
CA ARG A 569 19.50 7.89 -38.26
C ARG A 569 19.43 8.50 -39.65
N SER A 570 18.23 8.85 -40.12
CA SER A 570 18.10 9.63 -41.36
C SER A 570 18.61 11.05 -41.13
N ASP A 571 19.85 11.33 -41.49
CA ASP A 571 20.32 12.72 -41.62
C ASP A 571 19.57 13.38 -42.79
N MET A 572 18.96 14.53 -42.53
CA MET A 572 18.21 15.29 -43.54
C MET A 572 19.12 15.86 -44.65
N ASP A 573 20.43 15.94 -44.42
CA ASP A 573 21.38 16.59 -45.33
C ASP A 573 22.19 15.61 -46.18
N VAL A 574 22.42 14.37 -45.74
CA VAL A 574 23.28 13.39 -46.44
C VAL A 574 22.56 12.04 -46.54
N SER A 575 22.41 11.51 -47.76
CA SER A 575 21.80 10.19 -47.97
C SER A 575 22.85 9.09 -48.10
N VAL A 576 22.88 8.18 -47.14
CA VAL A 576 23.66 6.93 -47.24
C VAL A 576 22.95 5.99 -48.21
N THR A 577 23.49 5.84 -49.42
CA THR A 577 22.92 4.96 -50.45
C THR A 577 23.12 3.49 -50.11
N GLU A 578 22.36 2.61 -50.77
CA GLU A 578 22.44 1.17 -50.54
C GLU A 578 23.81 0.61 -50.95
N GLU A 579 24.45 1.16 -51.99
CA GLU A 579 25.81 0.78 -52.39
C GLU A 579 26.83 1.10 -51.29
N ILE A 580 26.66 2.23 -50.60
CA ILE A 580 27.52 2.63 -49.48
C ILE A 580 27.33 1.67 -48.30
N LYS A 581 26.08 1.31 -47.97
CA LYS A 581 25.80 0.31 -46.91
C LYS A 581 26.42 -1.03 -47.24
N ILE A 582 26.27 -1.52 -48.48
CA ILE A 582 26.88 -2.78 -48.93
C ILE A 582 28.40 -2.73 -48.80
N ARG A 583 29.04 -1.61 -49.16
CA ARG A 583 30.50 -1.41 -48.97
C ARG A 583 30.89 -1.49 -47.49
N VAL A 584 30.17 -0.80 -46.62
CA VAL A 584 30.41 -0.80 -45.17
C VAL A 584 30.27 -2.20 -44.58
N VAL A 585 29.18 -2.90 -44.89
CA VAL A 585 28.93 -4.27 -44.42
C VAL A 585 30.01 -5.24 -44.94
N LYS A 586 30.41 -5.12 -46.20
CA LYS A 586 31.48 -5.94 -46.79
C LYS A 586 32.82 -5.71 -46.09
N TRP A 587 33.16 -4.45 -45.80
CA TRP A 587 34.37 -4.12 -45.06
C TRP A 587 34.30 -4.59 -43.61
N ALA A 588 33.19 -4.36 -42.92
CA ALA A 588 32.96 -4.83 -41.56
C ALA A 588 33.14 -6.36 -41.47
N LYS A 589 32.58 -7.13 -42.42
CA LYS A 589 32.77 -8.58 -42.48
C LYS A 589 34.23 -8.98 -42.70
N ALA A 590 34.94 -8.32 -43.61
CA ALA A 590 36.37 -8.57 -43.83
C ALA A 590 37.21 -8.21 -42.59
N SER A 591 36.88 -7.11 -41.94
CA SER A 591 37.50 -6.62 -40.70
C SER A 591 37.32 -7.60 -39.55
N VAL A 592 36.12 -8.14 -39.34
CA VAL A 592 35.87 -9.16 -38.32
C VAL A 592 36.63 -10.46 -38.63
N LEU A 593 36.73 -10.86 -39.91
CA LEU A 593 37.53 -12.03 -40.30
C LEU A 593 39.03 -11.81 -40.04
N LYS A 594 39.59 -10.67 -40.43
CA LYS A 594 40.99 -10.31 -40.11
C LYS A 594 41.24 -10.26 -38.60
N LEU A 595 40.31 -9.68 -37.84
CA LEU A 595 40.36 -9.63 -36.38
C LEU A 595 40.38 -11.05 -35.77
N SER A 596 39.59 -11.97 -36.33
CA SER A 596 39.58 -13.38 -35.90
C SER A 596 40.87 -14.14 -36.23
N ASP A 597 41.66 -13.64 -37.19
CA ASP A 597 42.99 -14.17 -37.53
C ASP A 597 44.12 -13.50 -36.73
N GLY A 598 43.77 -12.61 -35.78
CA GLY A 598 44.72 -11.93 -34.89
C GLY A 598 45.33 -10.66 -35.49
N GLU A 599 44.83 -10.19 -36.63
CA GLU A 599 45.29 -8.94 -37.23
C GLU A 599 44.70 -7.72 -36.49
N PRO A 600 45.50 -6.68 -36.22
CA PRO A 600 45.01 -5.45 -35.60
C PRO A 600 44.15 -4.65 -36.60
N ILE A 601 42.91 -4.35 -36.21
CA ILE A 601 41.95 -3.60 -37.03
C ILE A 601 41.49 -2.35 -36.28
N PHE A 602 41.51 -1.20 -36.96
CA PHE A 602 40.94 0.04 -36.46
C PHE A 602 39.40 -0.09 -36.37
N PHE A 603 38.80 0.51 -35.34
CA PHE A 603 37.33 0.53 -35.18
C PHE A 603 36.69 -0.88 -35.18
N TRP A 604 37.38 -1.85 -34.59
CA TRP A 604 36.90 -3.23 -34.48
C TRP A 604 35.57 -3.33 -33.71
N ARG A 605 35.31 -2.40 -32.77
CA ARG A 605 34.06 -2.34 -32.01
C ARG A 605 32.87 -2.10 -32.93
N GLU A 606 32.99 -1.15 -33.84
CA GLU A 606 31.96 -0.81 -34.82
C GLU A 606 31.71 -1.97 -35.80
N ALA A 607 32.77 -2.66 -36.24
CA ALA A 607 32.64 -3.86 -37.07
C ALA A 607 31.90 -5.00 -36.35
N LEU A 608 32.24 -5.26 -35.08
CA LEU A 608 31.52 -6.24 -34.26
C LEU A 608 30.08 -5.79 -33.96
N GLY A 609 29.85 -4.50 -33.74
CA GLY A 609 28.53 -3.94 -33.49
C GLY A 609 27.57 -4.17 -34.65
N LEU A 610 28.02 -3.99 -35.90
CA LEU A 610 27.24 -4.31 -37.09
C LEU A 610 26.92 -5.82 -37.19
N MET A 611 27.87 -6.69 -36.83
CA MET A 611 27.62 -8.14 -36.77
C MET A 611 26.54 -8.47 -35.72
N LEU A 612 26.64 -7.90 -34.52
CA LEU A 612 25.69 -8.15 -33.42
C LEU A 612 24.28 -7.59 -33.70
N LYS A 613 24.17 -6.54 -34.53
CA LYS A 613 22.90 -6.04 -35.04
C LYS A 613 22.28 -6.93 -36.13
N GLY A 614 23.01 -7.91 -36.64
CA GLY A 614 22.53 -8.86 -37.65
C GLY A 614 22.77 -8.46 -39.10
N GLU A 615 23.64 -7.47 -39.36
CA GLU A 615 23.94 -7.00 -40.73
C GLU A 615 24.68 -8.07 -41.57
N PHE A 616 25.44 -8.95 -40.90
CA PHE A 616 26.14 -10.07 -41.54
C PHE A 616 26.54 -11.15 -40.52
N GLU A 617 26.89 -12.33 -41.04
CA GLU A 617 27.42 -13.44 -40.24
C GLU A 617 28.79 -13.93 -40.76
N ILE A 618 29.55 -14.57 -39.86
CA ILE A 618 30.84 -15.23 -40.13
C ILE A 618 30.80 -16.71 -39.68
N PRO A 619 31.68 -17.58 -40.21
CA PRO A 619 31.69 -19.00 -39.83
C PRO A 619 31.96 -19.23 -38.34
N SER A 620 31.30 -20.23 -37.74
CA SER A 620 31.43 -20.55 -36.31
C SER A 620 32.87 -20.85 -35.85
N GLU A 621 33.70 -21.43 -36.72
CA GLU A 621 35.13 -21.68 -36.43
C GLU A 621 35.91 -20.37 -36.15
N LYS A 622 35.55 -19.28 -36.83
CA LYS A 622 36.18 -17.96 -36.67
C LYS A 622 35.65 -17.22 -35.44
N LEU A 623 34.41 -17.50 -35.01
CA LEU A 623 33.83 -16.92 -33.79
C LEU A 623 34.61 -17.31 -32.52
N LEU A 624 35.14 -18.53 -32.47
CA LEU A 624 35.97 -19.00 -31.35
C LEU A 624 37.20 -18.13 -31.11
N SER A 625 37.83 -17.63 -32.18
CA SER A 625 38.99 -16.75 -32.08
C SER A 625 38.65 -15.37 -31.53
N LEU A 626 37.38 -14.97 -31.56
CA LEU A 626 36.90 -13.67 -31.08
C LEU A 626 36.52 -13.66 -29.59
N LEU A 627 36.67 -14.78 -28.87
CA LEU A 627 36.33 -14.88 -27.45
C LEU A 627 37.00 -13.82 -26.56
N CYS A 628 38.20 -13.35 -26.91
CA CYS A 628 38.88 -12.27 -26.18
C CYS A 628 38.13 -10.93 -26.21
N PHE A 629 37.22 -10.73 -27.17
CA PHE A 629 36.36 -9.56 -27.29
C PHE A 629 34.95 -9.81 -26.74
N GLY A 630 34.70 -10.96 -26.11
CA GLY A 630 33.38 -11.40 -25.68
C GLY A 630 32.61 -10.43 -24.77
N SER A 631 33.32 -9.56 -24.04
CA SER A 631 32.71 -8.56 -23.16
C SER A 631 32.17 -7.33 -23.89
N TYR A 632 32.39 -7.22 -25.21
CA TYR A 632 31.81 -6.17 -26.02
C TYR A 632 30.29 -6.35 -26.11
N THR A 633 29.53 -5.31 -25.81
CA THR A 633 28.06 -5.31 -25.79
C THR A 633 27.48 -4.26 -26.72
N ILE A 634 26.27 -4.53 -27.21
CA ILE A 634 25.39 -3.55 -27.86
C ILE A 634 24.07 -3.46 -27.10
N SER A 635 23.36 -2.35 -27.28
CA SER A 635 21.97 -2.22 -26.84
C SER A 635 21.04 -2.75 -27.95
N ARG A 636 20.15 -3.69 -27.61
CA ARG A 636 19.17 -4.28 -28.53
C ARG A 636 17.77 -4.08 -27.95
N LYS A 637 16.81 -3.67 -28.79
CA LYS A 637 15.38 -3.64 -28.42
C LYS A 637 14.80 -5.04 -28.64
N ASP A 638 14.15 -5.58 -27.62
CA ASP A 638 13.41 -6.84 -27.72
C ASP A 638 12.07 -6.63 -28.46
N PHE A 639 11.37 -7.73 -28.79
CA PHE A 639 10.10 -7.72 -29.55
C PHE A 639 8.99 -6.83 -28.94
N ASP A 640 9.06 -6.50 -27.65
CA ASP A 640 8.07 -5.66 -26.97
C ASP A 640 8.33 -4.15 -27.09
N GLU A 641 9.36 -3.70 -27.82
CA GLU A 641 9.70 -2.27 -28.12
C GLU A 641 9.92 -1.31 -26.93
N TYR A 642 9.54 -1.67 -25.69
CA TYR A 642 9.57 -0.80 -24.51
C TYR A 642 10.88 -0.81 -23.73
N TYR A 643 11.66 -1.90 -23.77
CA TYR A 643 12.90 -2.03 -23.00
C TYR A 643 14.08 -2.46 -23.88
N SER A 644 15.22 -1.78 -23.72
CA SER A 644 16.49 -2.17 -24.34
C SER A 644 17.29 -3.06 -23.41
N ARG A 645 17.74 -4.22 -23.89
CA ARG A 645 18.63 -5.14 -23.17
C ARG A 645 20.06 -5.05 -23.73
N GLU A 646 21.05 -5.22 -22.85
CA GLU A 646 22.44 -5.43 -23.28
C GLU A 646 22.63 -6.82 -23.89
N TYR A 647 23.24 -6.87 -25.07
CA TYR A 647 23.54 -8.10 -25.80
C TYR A 647 25.04 -8.17 -26.11
N SER A 648 25.71 -9.18 -25.56
CA SER A 648 27.16 -9.34 -25.62
C SER A 648 27.64 -10.21 -26.78
N LEU A 649 28.88 -10.02 -27.21
CA LEU A 649 29.52 -10.90 -28.17
C LEU A 649 29.62 -12.33 -27.63
N PHE A 650 29.85 -12.50 -26.32
CA PHE A 650 29.89 -13.85 -25.73
C PHE A 650 28.53 -14.55 -25.84
N GLU A 651 27.41 -13.87 -25.54
CA GLU A 651 26.07 -14.42 -25.77
C GLU A 651 25.87 -14.80 -27.25
N TYR A 652 26.23 -13.92 -28.19
CA TYR A 652 26.17 -14.21 -29.62
C TYR A 652 26.96 -15.46 -30.04
N ILE A 653 28.15 -15.66 -29.44
CA ILE A 653 28.97 -16.86 -29.68
C ILE A 653 28.28 -18.09 -29.10
N THR A 654 27.75 -18.02 -27.87
CA THR A 654 27.07 -19.16 -27.23
C THR A 654 25.81 -19.60 -27.97
N GLU A 655 25.12 -18.69 -28.67
CA GLU A 655 23.96 -19.03 -29.52
C GLU A 655 24.34 -19.80 -30.80
N ARG A 656 25.58 -19.67 -31.28
CA ARG A 656 26.00 -20.11 -32.64
C ARG A 656 27.12 -21.15 -32.64
N VAL A 657 27.72 -21.42 -31.49
CA VAL A 657 28.77 -22.43 -31.32
C VAL A 657 28.30 -23.44 -30.29
N ASP A 658 28.34 -24.71 -30.65
CA ASP A 658 27.91 -25.79 -29.77
C ASP A 658 28.81 -25.91 -28.53
N SER A 659 28.23 -26.43 -27.44
CA SER A 659 28.94 -26.53 -26.16
C SER A 659 30.14 -27.49 -26.20
N VAL A 660 30.16 -28.51 -27.06
CA VAL A 660 31.27 -29.48 -27.12
C VAL A 660 32.52 -28.79 -27.66
N THR A 661 32.33 -27.87 -28.61
CA THR A 661 33.42 -27.08 -29.20
C THR A 661 33.82 -25.88 -28.35
N LEU A 662 32.85 -25.16 -27.76
CA LEU A 662 33.10 -23.92 -27.01
C LEU A 662 33.68 -24.15 -25.61
N ALA A 663 33.20 -25.16 -24.88
CA ALA A 663 33.55 -25.39 -23.49
C ALA A 663 35.06 -25.55 -23.21
N PRO A 664 35.83 -26.35 -23.99
CA PRO A 664 37.28 -26.48 -23.78
C PRO A 664 38.01 -25.13 -23.90
N LYS A 665 37.56 -24.27 -24.82
CA LYS A 665 38.19 -22.96 -25.07
C LYS A 665 37.86 -21.96 -23.97
N VAL A 666 36.62 -21.98 -23.46
CA VAL A 666 36.21 -21.19 -22.29
C VAL A 666 37.05 -21.60 -21.06
N ILE A 667 37.22 -22.89 -20.81
CA ILE A 667 38.04 -23.41 -19.70
C ILE A 667 39.50 -22.98 -19.84
N GLU A 668 40.09 -23.10 -21.03
CA GLU A 668 41.47 -22.67 -21.32
C GLU A 668 41.66 -21.17 -21.00
N LYS A 669 40.76 -20.32 -21.49
CA LYS A 669 40.83 -18.87 -21.29
C LYS A 669 40.56 -18.47 -19.85
N LEU A 670 39.60 -19.11 -19.18
CA LEU A 670 39.31 -18.90 -17.76
C LEU A 670 40.54 -19.26 -16.91
N ARG A 671 41.15 -20.43 -17.16
CA ARG A 671 42.36 -20.88 -16.44
C ARG A 671 43.52 -19.90 -16.61
N ALA A 672 43.73 -19.40 -17.82
CA ALA A 672 44.82 -18.47 -18.12
C ALA A 672 44.64 -17.08 -17.46
N ASN A 673 43.42 -16.70 -17.10
CA ASN A 673 43.09 -15.38 -16.56
C ASN A 673 42.51 -15.43 -15.14
N ILE A 674 42.56 -16.57 -14.47
CA ILE A 674 41.87 -16.77 -13.19
C ILE A 674 42.37 -15.81 -12.09
N ASP A 675 43.64 -15.42 -12.16
CA ASP A 675 44.28 -14.46 -11.24
C ASP A 675 44.25 -13.01 -11.74
N ASN A 676 43.55 -12.73 -12.85
CA ASN A 676 43.45 -11.39 -13.44
C ASN A 676 42.10 -10.74 -13.06
N ALA A 677 42.11 -9.96 -11.98
CA ALA A 677 40.92 -9.27 -11.46
C ALA A 677 40.23 -8.34 -12.47
N GLU A 678 40.97 -7.83 -13.47
CA GLU A 678 40.45 -6.92 -14.49
C GLU A 678 39.92 -7.66 -15.73
N TYR A 679 39.99 -9.00 -15.77
CA TYR A 679 39.52 -9.77 -16.91
C TYR A 679 37.97 -9.75 -16.98
N PRO A 680 37.38 -9.11 -18.01
CA PRO A 680 35.95 -8.78 -18.01
C PRO A 680 35.03 -9.99 -18.22
N LEU A 681 35.57 -11.15 -18.57
CA LEU A 681 34.80 -12.35 -18.91
C LEU A 681 34.79 -13.41 -17.80
N LEU A 682 35.45 -13.18 -16.66
CA LEU A 682 35.47 -14.16 -15.56
C LEU A 682 34.06 -14.56 -15.12
N TYR A 683 33.16 -13.57 -14.99
CA TYR A 683 31.75 -13.79 -14.62
C TYR A 683 30.99 -14.59 -15.69
N SER A 684 31.00 -14.11 -16.94
CA SER A 684 30.26 -14.74 -18.04
C SER A 684 30.72 -16.16 -18.33
N PHE A 685 32.03 -16.41 -18.31
CA PHE A 685 32.60 -17.75 -18.47
C PHE A 685 32.22 -18.68 -17.32
N SER A 686 32.23 -18.18 -16.09
CA SER A 686 31.85 -18.96 -14.92
C SER A 686 30.37 -19.36 -14.95
N ASN A 687 29.48 -18.43 -15.29
CA ASN A 687 28.05 -18.74 -15.44
C ASN A 687 27.80 -19.71 -16.59
N TYR A 688 28.46 -19.54 -17.74
CA TYR A 688 28.35 -20.48 -18.86
C TYR A 688 28.72 -21.92 -18.45
N ILE A 689 29.82 -22.09 -17.69
CA ILE A 689 30.23 -23.40 -17.16
C ILE A 689 29.16 -24.01 -16.24
N ILE A 690 28.57 -23.19 -15.36
CA ILE A 690 27.52 -23.63 -14.44
C ILE A 690 26.23 -24.00 -15.19
N GLU A 691 25.78 -23.14 -16.11
CA GLU A 691 24.52 -23.30 -16.84
C GLU A 691 24.54 -24.52 -17.77
N ASN A 692 25.69 -24.81 -18.38
CA ASN A 692 25.88 -25.95 -19.29
C ASN A 692 26.40 -27.21 -18.60
N GLN A 693 26.52 -27.22 -17.26
CA GLN A 693 26.95 -28.35 -16.44
C GLN A 693 28.33 -28.93 -16.82
N ILE A 694 29.32 -28.07 -17.09
CA ILE A 694 30.64 -28.50 -17.56
C ILE A 694 31.56 -28.82 -16.36
N GLU A 695 31.63 -30.08 -15.96
CA GLU A 695 32.29 -30.53 -14.73
C GLU A 695 33.78 -30.17 -14.63
N GLU A 696 34.51 -30.24 -15.75
CA GLU A 696 35.95 -29.95 -15.80
C GLU A 696 36.27 -28.49 -15.41
N GLY A 697 35.30 -27.60 -15.58
CA GLY A 697 35.42 -26.17 -15.27
C GLY A 697 35.14 -25.82 -13.80
N TYR A 698 34.46 -26.67 -13.04
CA TYR A 698 33.97 -26.31 -11.70
C TYR A 698 35.06 -25.93 -10.70
N SER A 699 36.24 -26.53 -10.82
CA SER A 699 37.38 -26.16 -9.95
C SER A 699 37.82 -24.71 -10.18
N LEU A 700 37.84 -24.25 -11.43
CA LEU A 700 38.20 -22.87 -11.80
C LEU A 700 37.09 -21.90 -11.40
N VAL A 701 35.83 -22.27 -11.62
CA VAL A 701 34.67 -21.48 -11.18
C VAL A 701 34.69 -21.28 -9.67
N LEU A 702 35.00 -22.32 -8.90
CA LEU A 702 35.16 -22.22 -7.45
C LEU A 702 36.32 -21.29 -7.06
N CYS A 703 37.47 -21.36 -7.75
CA CYS A 703 38.57 -20.43 -7.52
C CYS A 703 38.13 -18.97 -7.75
N PHE A 704 37.40 -18.68 -8.83
CA PHE A 704 36.87 -17.35 -9.09
C PHE A 704 35.86 -16.92 -8.02
N ALA A 705 34.92 -17.79 -7.66
CA ALA A 705 33.90 -17.52 -6.64
C ALA A 705 34.52 -17.16 -5.27
N LEU A 706 35.70 -17.70 -4.96
CA LEU A 706 36.42 -17.46 -3.70
C LEU A 706 37.47 -16.32 -3.79
N SER A 707 37.64 -15.68 -4.95
CA SER A 707 38.70 -14.69 -5.19
C SER A 707 38.45 -13.32 -4.55
N GLY A 708 37.19 -12.96 -4.27
CA GLY A 708 36.80 -11.61 -3.85
C GLY A 708 36.86 -10.56 -4.96
N TYR A 709 36.94 -10.98 -6.23
CA TYR A 709 36.87 -10.10 -7.39
C TYR A 709 35.44 -9.60 -7.64
N SER A 710 35.29 -8.57 -8.48
CA SER A 710 33.98 -8.09 -8.92
C SER A 710 33.14 -9.25 -9.47
N LEU A 711 31.86 -9.33 -9.06
CA LEU A 711 30.90 -10.37 -9.45
C LEU A 711 31.25 -11.82 -9.02
N SER A 712 32.35 -12.05 -8.30
CA SER A 712 32.69 -13.39 -7.77
C SER A 712 31.63 -13.91 -6.80
N ALA A 713 31.07 -13.02 -5.97
CA ALA A 713 29.99 -13.32 -5.03
C ALA A 713 28.73 -13.81 -5.77
N ASN A 714 28.38 -13.22 -6.91
CA ASN A 714 27.24 -13.67 -7.73
C ASN A 714 27.46 -15.09 -8.27
N VAL A 715 28.68 -15.44 -8.67
CA VAL A 715 29.00 -16.81 -9.09
C VAL A 715 28.92 -17.78 -7.92
N MET A 716 29.41 -17.39 -6.74
CA MET A 716 29.24 -18.17 -5.51
C MET A 716 27.76 -18.44 -5.21
N GLU A 717 26.91 -17.42 -5.34
CA GLU A 717 25.46 -17.55 -5.18
C GLU A 717 24.87 -18.55 -6.17
N THR A 718 25.26 -18.48 -7.45
CA THR A 718 24.82 -19.42 -8.48
C THR A 718 25.24 -20.86 -8.16
N LEU A 719 26.48 -21.08 -7.69
CA LEU A 719 26.95 -22.41 -7.28
C LEU A 719 26.10 -22.98 -6.14
N VAL A 720 25.85 -22.17 -5.09
CA VAL A 720 25.05 -22.60 -3.94
C VAL A 720 23.61 -22.89 -4.35
N LYS A 721 22.98 -22.02 -5.16
CA LYS A 721 21.63 -22.22 -5.71
C LYS A 721 21.48 -23.53 -6.49
N LYS A 722 22.53 -23.96 -7.18
CA LYS A 722 22.57 -25.22 -7.94
C LYS A 722 23.01 -26.42 -7.08
N GLY A 723 23.26 -26.25 -5.79
CA GLY A 723 23.71 -27.33 -4.89
C GLY A 723 25.16 -27.77 -5.11
N MET A 724 25.99 -26.95 -5.76
CA MET A 724 27.34 -27.32 -6.18
C MET A 724 28.40 -26.76 -5.22
N LYS A 725 29.43 -27.57 -4.90
CA LYS A 725 30.63 -27.16 -4.15
C LYS A 725 30.38 -26.55 -2.76
N ILE A 726 29.25 -26.89 -2.12
CA ILE A 726 28.85 -26.36 -0.82
C ILE A 726 29.91 -26.63 0.26
N GLU A 727 30.44 -27.86 0.34
CA GLU A 727 31.42 -28.22 1.37
C GLU A 727 32.77 -27.51 1.18
N GLU A 728 33.21 -27.32 -0.06
CA GLU A 728 34.41 -26.54 -0.36
C GLU A 728 34.22 -25.05 -0.02
N ILE A 729 33.05 -24.48 -0.32
CA ILE A 729 32.70 -23.10 0.04
C ILE A 729 32.68 -22.94 1.58
N LYS A 730 32.05 -23.87 2.32
CA LYS A 730 32.03 -23.87 3.78
C LYS A 730 33.43 -23.90 4.38
N LYS A 731 34.35 -24.72 3.83
CA LYS A 731 35.76 -24.78 4.26
C LYS A 731 36.52 -23.48 4.01
N ALA A 732 36.23 -22.80 2.90
CA ALA A 732 36.92 -21.57 2.51
C ALA A 732 36.34 -20.30 3.18
N ALA A 733 35.09 -20.35 3.68
CA ALA A 733 34.36 -19.18 4.16
C ALA A 733 35.11 -18.33 5.20
N SER A 734 35.84 -18.96 6.13
CA SER A 734 36.60 -18.23 7.16
C SER A 734 37.79 -17.42 6.62
N GLY A 735 38.29 -17.76 5.42
CA GLY A 735 39.36 -17.03 4.75
C GLY A 735 38.89 -15.82 3.96
N LEU A 736 37.56 -15.64 3.78
CA LEU A 736 36.98 -14.53 3.05
C LEU A 736 36.99 -13.24 3.88
N LYS A 737 36.99 -12.09 3.18
CA LYS A 737 36.70 -10.79 3.79
C LYS A 737 35.33 -10.84 4.47
N VAL A 738 35.15 -10.04 5.53
CA VAL A 738 33.93 -10.08 6.36
C VAL A 738 32.67 -9.87 5.52
N SER A 739 32.66 -8.88 4.61
CA SER A 739 31.54 -8.62 3.69
C SER A 739 31.18 -9.83 2.82
N ASP A 740 32.18 -10.47 2.21
CA ASP A 740 32.00 -11.61 1.30
C ASP A 740 31.57 -12.86 2.07
N ARG A 741 32.07 -13.02 3.29
CA ARG A 741 31.67 -14.08 4.21
C ARG A 741 30.22 -13.94 4.65
N LEU A 742 29.77 -12.73 5.00
CA LEU A 742 28.38 -12.47 5.35
C LEU A 742 27.45 -12.69 4.16
N PHE A 743 27.87 -12.30 2.96
CA PHE A 743 27.15 -12.61 1.73
C PHE A 743 27.04 -14.13 1.49
N CYS A 744 28.14 -14.87 1.69
CA CYS A 744 28.15 -16.34 1.64
C CYS A 744 27.18 -16.96 2.66
N TYR A 745 27.21 -16.50 3.91
CA TYR A 745 26.28 -16.94 4.95
C TYR A 745 24.82 -16.66 4.61
N SER A 746 24.51 -15.45 4.14
CA SER A 746 23.17 -15.08 3.65
C SER A 746 22.70 -16.01 2.51
N THR A 747 23.60 -16.31 1.58
CA THR A 747 23.33 -17.21 0.44
C THR A 747 23.04 -18.63 0.91
N LEU A 748 23.83 -19.17 1.84
CA LEU A 748 23.62 -20.50 2.41
C LEU A 748 22.29 -20.57 3.15
N ILE A 749 21.97 -19.58 3.99
CA ILE A 749 20.69 -19.52 4.72
C ILE A 749 19.48 -19.56 3.75
N ARG A 750 19.55 -18.82 2.64
CA ARG A 750 18.42 -18.70 1.70
C ARG A 750 18.23 -19.91 0.79
N ASN A 751 19.31 -20.59 0.42
CA ASN A 751 19.29 -21.58 -0.66
C ASN A 751 19.62 -23.01 -0.21
N THR A 752 20.02 -23.23 1.05
CA THR A 752 20.38 -24.55 1.58
C THR A 752 19.81 -24.79 2.99
N GLN A 753 20.08 -25.96 3.57
CA GLN A 753 19.68 -26.32 4.95
C GLN A 753 20.79 -26.04 5.98
N GLU A 754 21.75 -25.16 5.66
CA GLU A 754 22.98 -24.93 6.45
C GLU A 754 22.84 -23.82 7.51
N SER A 755 21.61 -23.45 7.88
CA SER A 755 21.35 -22.36 8.86
C SER A 755 21.97 -22.64 10.24
N VAL A 756 21.98 -23.90 10.69
CA VAL A 756 22.61 -24.31 11.95
C VAL A 756 24.12 -24.10 11.90
N TRP A 757 24.78 -24.55 10.84
CA TRP A 757 26.22 -24.39 10.64
C TRP A 757 26.62 -22.90 10.59
N VAL A 758 25.84 -22.08 9.89
CA VAL A 758 26.07 -20.63 9.83
C VAL A 758 25.92 -20.00 11.22
N ARG A 759 24.89 -20.38 11.98
CA ARG A 759 24.65 -19.87 13.34
C ARG A 759 25.83 -20.12 14.25
N GLU A 760 26.28 -21.38 14.36
CA GLU A 760 27.40 -21.78 15.22
C GLU A 760 28.69 -21.01 14.92
N ARG A 761 28.94 -20.74 13.64
CA ARG A 761 30.14 -20.02 13.21
C ARG A 761 30.05 -18.52 13.49
N LEU A 762 28.93 -17.91 13.13
CA LEU A 762 28.75 -16.46 13.17
C LEU A 762 28.56 -15.96 14.61
N GLU A 763 27.88 -16.70 15.49
CA GLU A 763 27.77 -16.39 16.92
C GLU A 763 29.14 -16.27 17.60
N GLY A 764 30.11 -17.08 17.17
CA GLY A 764 31.47 -17.07 17.72
C GLY A 764 32.32 -15.85 17.35
N GLU A 765 31.93 -15.05 16.36
CA GLU A 765 32.78 -13.96 15.84
C GLU A 765 32.08 -12.62 15.61
N TYR A 766 30.75 -12.56 15.47
CA TYR A 766 30.08 -11.33 15.03
C TYR A 766 30.32 -10.12 15.94
N LYS A 767 30.53 -10.34 17.25
CA LYS A 767 30.84 -9.29 18.23
C LYS A 767 32.19 -8.60 17.97
N SER A 768 33.05 -9.18 17.13
CA SER A 768 34.31 -8.57 16.69
C SER A 768 34.16 -7.66 15.46
N PHE A 769 32.99 -7.70 14.79
CA PHE A 769 32.71 -6.88 13.61
C PHE A 769 32.31 -5.45 14.02
N ASN A 770 32.44 -4.51 13.08
CA ASN A 770 32.13 -3.10 13.31
C ASN A 770 31.29 -2.53 12.15
N GLY A 771 30.51 -1.47 12.44
CA GLY A 771 29.74 -0.74 11.43
C GLY A 771 28.72 -1.61 10.68
N TYR A 772 28.68 -1.49 9.36
CA TYR A 772 27.73 -2.20 8.50
C TYR A 772 27.82 -3.74 8.62
N ASP A 773 29.04 -4.28 8.76
CA ASP A 773 29.23 -5.74 8.87
C ASP A 773 28.62 -6.30 10.16
N LEU A 774 28.71 -5.55 11.27
CA LEU A 774 28.05 -5.92 12.52
C LEU A 774 26.53 -5.89 12.38
N GLU A 775 25.97 -4.82 11.80
CA GLU A 775 24.53 -4.70 11.56
C GLU A 775 24.01 -5.84 10.68
N HIS A 776 24.72 -6.17 9.59
CA HIS A 776 24.37 -7.26 8.69
C HIS A 776 24.47 -8.64 9.36
N ALA A 777 25.53 -8.89 10.15
CA ALA A 777 25.70 -10.13 10.90
C ALA A 777 24.57 -10.36 11.90
N VAL A 778 24.20 -9.32 12.67
CA VAL A 778 23.07 -9.39 13.61
C VAL A 778 21.77 -9.68 12.86
N ARG A 779 21.48 -9.00 11.73
CA ARG A 779 20.29 -9.28 10.92
C ARG A 779 20.21 -10.74 10.46
N LEU A 780 21.33 -11.31 10.00
CA LEU A 780 21.38 -12.72 9.61
C LEU A 780 21.11 -13.65 10.80
N LEU A 781 21.73 -13.40 11.95
CA LEU A 781 21.55 -14.21 13.16
C LEU A 781 20.09 -14.15 13.68
N ILE A 782 19.44 -12.98 13.62
CA ILE A 782 18.01 -12.81 13.95
C ILE A 782 17.13 -13.63 12.97
N SER A 783 17.47 -13.64 11.68
CA SER A 783 16.74 -14.38 10.63
C SER A 783 16.77 -15.90 10.79
N ILE A 784 17.72 -16.41 11.56
CA ILE A 784 17.88 -17.83 11.85
C ILE A 784 17.63 -18.16 13.33
N GLY A 785 17.06 -17.25 14.12
CA GLY A 785 16.61 -17.55 15.49
C GLY A 785 17.72 -17.67 16.53
N SER A 786 18.83 -16.93 16.39
CA SER A 786 19.89 -16.87 17.41
C SER A 786 19.41 -16.12 18.66
N MET A 787 19.49 -16.76 19.83
CA MET A 787 19.19 -16.12 21.12
C MET A 787 20.28 -15.13 21.54
N ASP A 788 21.56 -15.44 21.30
CA ASP A 788 22.68 -14.53 21.64
C ASP A 788 22.59 -13.21 20.84
N ALA A 789 22.20 -13.28 19.57
CA ALA A 789 21.95 -12.09 18.77
C ALA A 789 20.68 -11.33 19.19
N LEU A 790 19.63 -12.03 19.62
CA LEU A 790 18.41 -11.41 20.13
C LEU A 790 18.71 -10.58 21.39
N ASP A 791 19.39 -11.18 22.36
CA ASP A 791 19.80 -10.51 23.60
C ASP A 791 20.72 -9.32 23.30
N TYR A 792 21.66 -9.51 22.36
CA TYR A 792 22.53 -8.44 21.90
C TYR A 792 21.73 -7.26 21.31
N LEU A 793 20.73 -7.53 20.47
CA LEU A 793 19.89 -6.51 19.85
C LEU A 793 18.99 -5.81 20.87
N VAL A 794 18.47 -6.53 21.88
CA VAL A 794 17.65 -5.92 22.96
C VAL A 794 18.47 -4.91 23.76
N THR A 795 19.77 -5.18 23.99
CA THR A 795 20.67 -4.23 24.67
C THR A 795 21.12 -3.05 23.79
N ARG A 796 20.89 -3.13 22.48
CA ARG A 796 21.30 -2.12 21.48
C ARG A 796 20.20 -1.89 20.42
N PRO A 797 18.99 -1.49 20.83
CA PRO A 797 17.86 -1.39 19.93
C PRO A 797 18.03 -0.24 18.91
N GLU A 798 18.95 0.69 19.15
CA GLU A 798 19.35 1.76 18.22
C GLU A 798 19.97 1.23 16.90
N MET A 799 20.35 -0.05 16.86
CA MET A 799 20.79 -0.72 15.63
C MET A 799 19.66 -0.86 14.61
N ILE A 800 18.39 -0.84 15.05
CA ILE A 800 17.23 -0.85 14.16
C ILE A 800 16.94 0.58 13.72
N LYS A 801 17.24 0.88 12.44
CA LYS A 801 16.99 2.19 11.82
C LYS A 801 15.70 2.15 11.02
N TYR A 802 15.18 3.34 10.71
CA TYR A 802 14.01 3.50 9.85
C TYR A 802 14.23 2.84 8.48
N ARG A 803 13.29 1.99 8.03
CA ARG A 803 13.36 1.12 6.83
C ARG A 803 14.27 -0.11 6.91
N ASP A 804 14.75 -0.48 8.09
CA ASP A 804 15.47 -1.75 8.24
C ASP A 804 14.53 -2.95 8.27
N ASP A 805 14.73 -3.89 7.34
CA ASP A 805 13.97 -5.15 7.28
C ASP A 805 14.65 -6.25 8.11
N TYR A 806 14.36 -6.29 9.42
CA TYR A 806 14.69 -7.45 10.25
C TYR A 806 13.62 -8.54 10.09
N HIS A 807 14.06 -9.77 9.89
CA HIS A 807 13.20 -10.96 9.88
C HIS A 807 13.39 -11.74 11.18
N PHE A 808 12.45 -11.68 12.11
CA PHE A 808 12.49 -12.47 13.34
C PHE A 808 11.97 -13.88 13.05
N ASN A 809 12.75 -14.90 13.40
CA ASN A 809 12.41 -16.30 13.14
C ASN A 809 12.75 -17.17 14.36
N TYR A 810 11.86 -17.17 15.35
CA TYR A 810 12.05 -17.86 16.62
C TYR A 810 10.97 -18.90 16.87
N ASP A 811 11.35 -19.98 17.53
CA ASP A 811 10.46 -21.00 18.05
C ASP A 811 10.73 -21.31 19.53
N ASN A 812 11.70 -20.63 20.17
CA ASN A 812 12.07 -20.83 21.57
C ASN A 812 11.21 -19.94 22.50
N PRO A 813 10.54 -20.51 23.53
CA PRO A 813 9.79 -19.73 24.53
C PRO A 813 10.60 -18.61 25.21
N ASN A 814 11.91 -18.77 25.38
CA ASN A 814 12.74 -17.73 25.98
C ASN A 814 12.81 -16.43 25.15
N ALA A 815 12.38 -16.45 23.89
CA ALA A 815 12.35 -15.27 23.03
C ALA A 815 11.11 -14.38 23.25
N ILE A 816 10.06 -14.85 23.95
CA ILE A 816 8.75 -14.18 24.04
C ILE A 816 8.89 -12.72 24.53
N SER A 817 9.63 -12.51 25.62
CA SER A 817 9.80 -11.19 26.23
C SER A 817 10.51 -10.22 25.28
N SER A 818 11.60 -10.66 24.65
CA SER A 818 12.37 -9.88 23.68
C SER A 818 11.58 -9.56 22.40
N LEU A 819 10.79 -10.51 21.92
CA LEU A 819 9.91 -10.31 20.76
C LEU A 819 8.84 -9.24 21.07
N CYS A 820 8.18 -9.34 22.23
CA CYS A 820 7.18 -8.35 22.66
C CYS A 820 7.81 -6.97 22.92
N TYR A 821 9.06 -6.93 23.40
CA TYR A 821 9.83 -5.70 23.51
C TYR A 821 9.97 -4.98 22.16
N PHE A 822 10.25 -5.69 21.06
CA PHE A 822 10.38 -5.06 19.74
C PHE A 822 9.06 -4.58 19.14
N ILE A 823 7.93 -5.25 19.41
CA ILE A 823 6.60 -4.73 19.05
C ILE A 823 6.40 -3.34 19.66
N ARG A 824 6.76 -3.20 20.94
CA ARG A 824 6.67 -1.93 21.67
C ARG A 824 7.67 -0.90 21.14
N TYR A 825 8.95 -1.26 21.07
CA TYR A 825 10.03 -0.38 20.68
C TYR A 825 9.81 0.24 19.30
N CYS A 826 9.39 -0.57 18.31
CA CYS A 826 9.13 -0.10 16.95
C CYS A 826 8.02 0.95 16.92
N TYR A 827 6.95 0.74 17.68
CA TYR A 827 5.87 1.71 17.77
C TYR A 827 6.32 3.02 18.44
N GLU A 828 6.97 2.94 19.61
CA GLU A 828 7.43 4.11 20.38
C GLU A 828 8.41 4.99 19.58
N HIS A 829 9.21 4.39 18.69
CA HIS A 829 10.21 5.08 17.87
C HIS A 829 9.75 5.36 16.44
N LYS A 830 8.48 5.11 16.11
CA LYS A 830 7.89 5.30 14.77
C LYS A 830 8.69 4.58 13.66
N ILE A 831 9.16 3.38 13.96
CA ILE A 831 9.86 2.52 13.01
C ILE A 831 8.79 1.83 12.16
N ASP A 832 8.65 2.28 10.92
CA ASP A 832 7.75 1.66 9.94
C ASP A 832 8.37 0.36 9.42
N GLY A 833 7.72 -0.77 9.71
CA GLY A 833 8.26 -2.11 9.48
C GLY A 833 7.18 -3.18 9.55
N HIS A 834 6.15 -3.08 8.70
CA HIS A 834 5.08 -4.09 8.62
C HIS A 834 5.63 -5.52 8.45
N PHE A 835 6.71 -5.70 7.67
CA PHE A 835 7.39 -6.98 7.51
C PHE A 835 7.99 -7.49 8.83
N MET A 836 8.66 -6.60 9.58
CA MET A 836 9.25 -6.92 10.87
C MET A 836 8.19 -7.35 11.88
N LEU A 837 7.12 -6.56 12.03
CA LEU A 837 6.01 -6.87 12.92
C LEU A 837 5.41 -8.25 12.61
N ASN A 838 5.16 -8.54 11.33
CA ASN A 838 4.63 -9.85 10.93
C ASN A 838 5.60 -11.00 11.25
N SER A 839 6.91 -10.81 11.06
CA SER A 839 7.89 -11.84 11.41
C SER A 839 7.94 -12.12 12.92
N ILE A 840 7.79 -11.08 13.75
CA ILE A 840 7.70 -11.20 15.21
C ILE A 840 6.42 -11.96 15.59
N LEU A 841 5.26 -11.57 15.05
CA LEU A 841 3.99 -12.22 15.33
C LEU A 841 3.97 -13.69 14.88
N ASN A 842 4.56 -14.00 13.71
CA ASN A 842 4.73 -15.37 13.24
C ASN A 842 5.63 -16.21 14.15
N SER A 843 6.68 -15.60 14.71
CA SER A 843 7.54 -16.27 15.71
C SER A 843 6.77 -16.56 17.00
N LEU A 844 6.01 -15.58 17.51
CA LEU A 844 5.17 -15.76 18.69
C LEU A 844 4.09 -16.84 18.47
N GLU A 845 3.50 -16.91 17.28
CA GLU A 845 2.56 -17.97 16.92
C GLU A 845 3.21 -19.36 17.01
N ARG A 846 4.38 -19.54 16.40
CA ARG A 846 5.12 -20.80 16.42
C ARG A 846 5.51 -21.23 17.84
N ILE A 847 5.79 -20.27 18.70
CA ILE A 847 6.07 -20.49 20.12
C ILE A 847 4.78 -20.90 20.85
N ALA A 848 3.71 -20.12 20.67
CA ALA A 848 2.42 -20.31 21.35
C ALA A 848 1.82 -21.70 21.09
N ILE A 849 2.00 -22.26 19.89
CA ILE A 849 1.46 -23.59 19.58
C ILE A 849 2.20 -24.75 20.26
N LYS A 850 3.34 -24.56 20.95
CA LYS A 850 4.13 -25.69 21.49
C LYS A 850 3.52 -26.34 22.74
N SER A 851 2.87 -25.59 23.61
CA SER A 851 2.21 -26.11 24.82
C SER A 851 1.20 -25.10 25.38
N LYS A 852 0.29 -25.57 26.25
CA LYS A 852 -0.71 -24.71 26.90
C LYS A 852 -0.06 -23.63 27.78
N ASP A 853 0.98 -24.00 28.52
CA ASP A 853 1.70 -23.06 29.40
C ASP A 853 2.36 -21.93 28.60
N VAL A 854 2.98 -22.28 27.47
CA VAL A 854 3.63 -21.31 26.58
C VAL A 854 2.61 -20.44 25.85
N LEU A 855 1.45 -21.00 25.45
CA LEU A 855 0.33 -20.20 24.95
C LEU A 855 -0.13 -19.17 25.98
N MET A 856 -0.29 -19.59 27.24
CA MET A 856 -0.68 -18.69 28.33
C MET A 856 0.37 -17.59 28.55
N GLU A 857 1.66 -17.92 28.47
CA GLU A 857 2.74 -16.93 28.57
C GLU A 857 2.71 -15.92 27.41
N VAL A 858 2.64 -16.38 26.15
CA VAL A 858 2.57 -15.49 24.97
C VAL A 858 1.35 -14.56 25.06
N THR A 859 0.19 -15.12 25.37
CA THR A 859 -1.06 -14.34 25.46
C THR A 859 -1.02 -13.34 26.61
N GLN A 860 -0.38 -13.67 27.74
CA GLN A 860 -0.16 -12.74 28.85
C GLN A 860 0.68 -11.53 28.43
N TYR A 861 1.81 -11.73 27.74
CA TYR A 861 2.64 -10.62 27.26
C TYR A 861 1.91 -9.74 26.24
N LEU A 862 1.19 -10.35 25.29
CA LEU A 862 0.41 -9.58 24.31
C LEU A 862 -0.73 -8.80 24.98
N ARG A 863 -1.40 -9.37 25.99
CA ARG A 863 -2.42 -8.65 26.78
C ARG A 863 -1.85 -7.47 27.56
N GLN A 864 -0.64 -7.59 28.09
CA GLN A 864 0.05 -6.46 28.72
C GLN A 864 0.32 -5.32 27.72
N LEU A 865 0.56 -5.64 26.44
CA LEU A 865 0.68 -4.62 25.40
C LEU A 865 -0.68 -4.00 25.08
N THR A 866 -1.74 -4.80 24.93
CA THR A 866 -3.09 -4.27 24.62
C THR A 866 -3.64 -3.35 25.71
N GLN A 867 -3.18 -3.50 26.94
CA GLN A 867 -3.51 -2.63 28.08
C GLN A 867 -2.80 -1.27 28.05
N ARG A 868 -1.75 -1.08 27.25
CA ARG A 868 -0.97 0.17 27.20
C ARG A 868 -1.58 1.27 26.34
N GLY A 869 -2.53 0.93 25.48
CA GLY A 869 -3.23 1.91 24.65
C GLY A 869 -3.86 1.32 23.39
N GLU A 870 -4.69 2.13 22.74
CA GLU A 870 -5.45 1.75 21.54
C GLU A 870 -4.58 1.21 20.40
N MET A 871 -3.35 1.71 20.26
CA MET A 871 -2.42 1.27 19.21
C MET A 871 -2.06 -0.21 19.26
N TYR A 872 -2.24 -0.88 20.39
CA TYR A 872 -1.90 -2.30 20.58
C TYR A 872 -3.13 -3.21 20.57
N LYS A 873 -4.36 -2.66 20.57
CA LYS A 873 -5.59 -3.46 20.64
C LYS A 873 -5.73 -4.45 19.49
N TYR A 874 -5.12 -4.17 18.32
CA TYR A 874 -5.05 -5.11 17.18
C TYR A 874 -4.45 -6.48 17.55
N LEU A 875 -3.58 -6.56 18.56
CA LEU A 875 -2.98 -7.81 19.03
C LEU A 875 -4.04 -8.78 19.59
N ASN A 876 -5.21 -8.31 20.02
CA ASN A 876 -6.31 -9.17 20.44
C ASN A 876 -6.75 -10.13 19.33
N ARG A 877 -6.67 -9.70 18.05
CA ARG A 877 -6.93 -10.59 16.91
C ARG A 877 -5.90 -11.71 16.78
N TYR A 878 -4.63 -11.41 17.06
CA TYR A 878 -3.56 -12.41 17.04
C TYR A 878 -3.65 -13.36 18.24
N ILE A 879 -4.00 -12.86 19.42
CA ILE A 879 -4.27 -13.71 20.61
C ILE A 879 -5.34 -14.76 20.29
N ILE A 880 -6.47 -14.33 19.72
CA ILE A 880 -7.55 -15.23 19.29
C ILE A 880 -7.03 -16.25 18.28
N GLY A 881 -6.33 -15.80 17.23
CA GLY A 881 -5.77 -16.68 16.22
C GLY A 881 -4.73 -17.69 16.76
N PHE A 882 -3.94 -17.30 17.75
CA PHE A 882 -2.95 -18.19 18.38
C PHE A 882 -3.62 -19.28 19.22
N GLU A 883 -4.64 -18.91 19.99
CA GLU A 883 -5.45 -19.88 20.76
C GLU A 883 -6.12 -20.89 19.81
N ASP A 884 -6.78 -20.41 18.75
CA ASP A 884 -7.48 -21.26 17.79
C ASP A 884 -6.51 -22.21 17.08
N LYS A 885 -5.34 -21.72 16.64
CA LYS A 885 -4.29 -22.55 16.03
C LYS A 885 -3.70 -23.57 17.00
N TYR A 886 -3.45 -23.19 18.26
CA TYR A 886 -3.00 -24.14 19.28
C TYR A 886 -4.02 -25.26 19.46
N TYR A 887 -5.28 -24.93 19.69
CA TYR A 887 -6.28 -25.97 19.88
C TYR A 887 -6.52 -26.78 18.60
N ALA A 888 -6.42 -26.22 17.40
CA ALA A 888 -6.46 -26.98 16.15
C ALA A 888 -5.33 -28.02 16.07
N ALA A 889 -4.09 -27.64 16.40
CA ALA A 889 -2.94 -28.54 16.40
C ALA A 889 -3.03 -29.68 17.44
N TYR A 890 -3.75 -29.47 18.56
CA TYR A 890 -3.84 -30.42 19.68
C TYR A 890 -5.22 -31.09 19.85
N SER A 891 -6.20 -30.77 18.99
CA SER A 891 -7.55 -31.37 19.02
C SER A 891 -7.81 -32.38 17.90
N GLY A 892 -6.79 -32.72 17.10
CA GLY A 892 -6.88 -33.73 16.07
C GLY A 892 -7.00 -35.14 16.67
N ILE A 893 -8.01 -35.89 16.24
CA ILE A 893 -8.07 -37.33 16.45
C ILE A 893 -6.94 -37.96 15.62
N SER A 894 -5.87 -38.41 16.27
CA SER A 894 -4.67 -38.94 15.59
C SER A 894 -4.79 -40.41 15.19
N ASP A 895 -5.82 -41.11 15.66
CA ASP A 895 -6.02 -42.55 15.44
C ASP A 895 -7.48 -42.89 15.11
N ILE A 896 -7.67 -43.81 14.17
CA ILE A 896 -9.00 -44.24 13.73
C ILE A 896 -9.75 -45.02 14.82
N ASN A 897 -9.05 -45.73 15.71
CA ASN A 897 -9.71 -46.42 16.82
C ASN A 897 -10.18 -45.44 17.90
N GLU A 898 -9.46 -44.34 18.09
CA GLU A 898 -9.90 -43.20 18.91
C GLU A 898 -11.15 -42.55 18.28
N ALA A 899 -11.16 -42.35 16.96
CA ALA A 899 -12.33 -41.84 16.23
C ALA A 899 -13.56 -42.76 16.39
N MET A 900 -13.38 -44.07 16.22
CA MET A 900 -14.45 -45.06 16.36
C MET A 900 -14.97 -45.14 17.81
N ARG A 901 -14.08 -45.14 18.80
CA ARG A 901 -14.48 -45.12 20.21
C ARG A 901 -15.27 -43.86 20.57
N ILE A 902 -14.86 -42.70 20.05
CA ILE A 902 -15.61 -41.47 20.20
C ILE A 902 -16.97 -41.64 19.55
N ALA A 903 -17.04 -42.07 18.27
CA ALA A 903 -18.28 -42.26 17.50
C ALA A 903 -19.31 -43.16 18.20
N ASP A 904 -18.85 -44.21 18.90
CA ASP A 904 -19.65 -45.18 19.66
C ASP A 904 -20.05 -44.70 21.07
N GLY A 905 -19.73 -43.45 21.44
CA GLY A 905 -20.15 -42.82 22.69
C GLY A 905 -19.08 -42.79 23.80
N GLY A 906 -17.83 -43.15 23.51
CA GLY A 906 -16.71 -42.96 24.42
C GLY A 906 -16.36 -41.49 24.66
N ARG A 907 -15.96 -41.13 25.89
CA ARG A 907 -15.50 -39.78 26.25
C ARG A 907 -14.07 -39.53 25.77
N LEU A 908 -13.79 -38.29 25.34
CA LEU A 908 -12.43 -37.78 25.17
C LEU A 908 -11.79 -37.65 26.55
N THR A 909 -10.73 -38.42 26.83
CA THR A 909 -10.06 -38.45 28.14
C THR A 909 -9.17 -37.22 28.42
N LYS A 910 -9.49 -36.04 27.84
CA LYS A 910 -8.72 -34.80 28.02
C LYS A 910 -9.57 -33.54 28.19
N THR A 911 -10.83 -33.67 28.59
CA THR A 911 -11.68 -32.51 28.93
C THR A 911 -11.96 -32.51 30.43
N GLU A 912 -11.08 -31.84 31.17
CA GLU A 912 -11.41 -31.26 32.47
C GLU A 912 -12.13 -29.94 32.21
N GLU A 913 -13.45 -30.02 32.13
CA GLU A 913 -14.41 -29.00 32.62
C GLU A 913 -15.81 -29.45 32.19
N GLU A 914 -16.80 -29.10 33.02
CA GLU A 914 -18.25 -29.29 32.85
C GLU A 914 -18.86 -30.61 33.41
N LYS A 915 -18.99 -30.63 34.74
CA LYS A 915 -20.27 -30.98 35.38
C LYS A 915 -20.56 -30.02 36.53
N ALA A 916 -21.39 -29.02 36.27
CA ALA A 916 -22.22 -28.42 37.31
C ALA A 916 -23.65 -28.40 36.77
N GLU A 917 -24.53 -29.23 37.35
CA GLU A 917 -25.96 -29.11 37.11
C GLU A 917 -26.41 -27.71 37.56
N GLU A 918 -27.05 -26.94 36.68
CA GLU A 918 -27.55 -25.59 36.99
C GLU A 918 -28.59 -25.68 38.13
N ILE A 919 -28.17 -25.34 39.36
CA ILE A 919 -29.09 -25.14 40.48
C ILE A 919 -29.90 -23.85 40.22
N PRO A 920 -31.24 -23.86 40.25
CA PRO A 920 -32.06 -22.65 40.07
C PRO A 920 -31.71 -21.57 41.09
N TRP A 921 -31.59 -20.31 40.65
CA TRP A 921 -31.28 -19.16 41.52
C TRP A 921 -32.47 -18.79 42.42
N ARG A 922 -32.20 -18.42 43.69
CA ARG A 922 -33.24 -17.88 44.60
C ARG A 922 -33.36 -16.36 44.47
N GLU A 923 -34.53 -15.79 44.79
CA GLU A 923 -34.78 -14.34 44.70
C GLU A 923 -33.82 -13.48 45.58
N ASP A 924 -33.23 -14.05 46.63
CA ASP A 924 -32.27 -13.42 47.53
C ASP A 924 -30.78 -13.65 47.17
N GLU A 925 -30.50 -14.28 46.01
CA GLU A 925 -29.14 -14.59 45.51
C GLU A 925 -28.68 -13.67 44.35
N GLY A 926 -29.46 -12.63 44.03
CA GLY A 926 -29.13 -11.69 42.95
C GLY A 926 -27.80 -10.95 43.16
N ILE A 927 -27.01 -10.83 42.10
CA ILE A 927 -25.73 -10.11 42.08
C ILE A 927 -25.99 -8.61 41.88
N TYR A 928 -25.40 -7.78 42.72
CA TYR A 928 -25.47 -6.33 42.54
C TYR A 928 -24.20 -5.82 41.87
N ILE A 929 -24.32 -4.94 40.89
CA ILE A 929 -23.17 -4.32 40.23
C ILE A 929 -23.20 -2.81 40.52
N SER A 930 -22.21 -2.31 41.26
CA SER A 930 -22.01 -0.89 41.51
C SER A 930 -20.91 -0.36 40.60
N TYR A 931 -21.25 0.63 39.76
CA TYR A 931 -20.37 1.20 38.75
C TYR A 931 -20.77 2.66 38.46
N ASN A 932 -19.91 3.41 37.76
CA ASN A 932 -20.23 4.76 37.31
C ASN A 932 -20.89 4.71 35.93
N TRP A 933 -22.01 5.43 35.76
CA TRP A 933 -22.79 5.47 34.53
C TRP A 933 -22.10 6.22 33.37
N GLU A 934 -21.05 6.98 33.65
CA GLU A 934 -20.29 7.77 32.68
C GLU A 934 -18.92 7.12 32.38
N GLY A 935 -18.58 7.05 31.09
CA GLY A 935 -17.25 6.65 30.61
C GLY A 935 -17.07 5.14 30.35
N HIS A 936 -15.80 4.73 30.20
CA HIS A 936 -15.37 3.38 29.74
C HIS A 936 -15.97 2.21 30.54
N SER A 937 -16.24 2.39 31.84
CA SER A 937 -16.84 1.35 32.68
C SER A 937 -18.26 0.95 32.27
N ALA A 938 -19.05 1.86 31.70
CA ALA A 938 -20.46 1.59 31.46
C ALA A 938 -20.67 0.50 30.40
N HIS A 939 -19.97 0.60 29.26
CA HIS A 939 -20.11 -0.36 28.16
C HIS A 939 -19.63 -1.76 28.53
N ILE A 940 -18.56 -1.87 29.32
CA ILE A 940 -18.05 -3.19 29.73
C ILE A 940 -18.93 -3.80 30.82
N VAL A 941 -19.57 -2.98 31.66
CA VAL A 941 -20.61 -3.45 32.59
C VAL A 941 -21.86 -3.91 31.84
N ASP A 942 -22.24 -3.25 30.74
CA ASP A 942 -23.33 -3.73 29.88
C ASP A 942 -22.97 -5.09 29.23
N TYR A 943 -21.73 -5.27 28.78
CA TYR A 943 -21.23 -6.56 28.30
C TYR A 943 -21.16 -7.63 29.40
N LEU A 944 -20.76 -7.27 30.63
CA LEU A 944 -20.83 -8.15 31.80
C LEU A 944 -22.28 -8.56 32.08
N GLY A 945 -23.22 -7.62 32.02
CA GLY A 945 -24.66 -7.89 32.14
C GLY A 945 -25.14 -8.89 31.08
N PHE A 946 -24.77 -8.69 29.82
CA PHE A 946 -25.06 -9.63 28.73
C PHE A 946 -24.46 -11.02 28.99
N VAL A 947 -23.22 -11.11 29.49
CA VAL A 947 -22.58 -12.39 29.82
C VAL A 947 -23.29 -13.09 30.99
N LEU A 948 -23.69 -12.35 32.03
CA LEU A 948 -24.44 -12.88 33.18
C LEU A 948 -25.82 -13.38 32.75
N GLU A 949 -26.54 -12.62 31.92
CA GLU A 949 -27.86 -12.97 31.37
C GLU A 949 -27.79 -14.24 30.52
N ASN A 950 -26.80 -14.34 29.61
CA ASN A 950 -26.59 -15.55 28.79
C ASN A 950 -26.24 -16.79 29.62
N ARG A 951 -25.66 -16.61 30.81
CA ARG A 951 -25.38 -17.69 31.78
C ARG A 951 -26.53 -17.93 32.78
N GLY A 952 -27.65 -17.22 32.64
CA GLY A 952 -28.82 -17.36 33.52
C GLY A 952 -28.56 -16.89 34.96
N ILE A 953 -27.61 -15.97 35.16
CA ILE A 953 -27.24 -15.43 36.47
C ILE A 953 -28.05 -14.15 36.72
N PRO A 954 -28.92 -14.10 37.75
CA PRO A 954 -29.71 -12.91 38.05
C PRO A 954 -28.81 -11.80 38.61
N PHE A 955 -28.89 -10.62 37.99
CA PHE A 955 -28.16 -9.44 38.43
C PHE A 955 -29.07 -8.21 38.46
N LYS A 956 -28.69 -7.19 39.23
CA LYS A 956 -29.37 -5.89 39.29
C LYS A 956 -28.41 -4.74 39.00
N LEU A 957 -28.87 -3.79 38.19
CA LEU A 957 -28.16 -2.56 37.83
C LEU A 957 -28.96 -1.33 38.27
N ASP A 958 -28.30 -0.33 38.83
CA ASP A 958 -28.92 0.95 39.21
C ASP A 958 -29.61 1.63 38.00
N LYS A 959 -28.97 1.58 36.82
CA LYS A 959 -29.47 2.17 35.56
C LYS A 959 -30.72 1.45 34.99
N LYS A 960 -30.90 0.15 35.26
CA LYS A 960 -31.98 -0.69 34.68
C LYS A 960 -33.14 -0.93 35.67
N ASP A 961 -32.85 -1.04 36.96
CA ASP A 961 -33.79 -1.52 37.98
C ASP A 961 -34.28 -0.44 38.97
N CYS A 962 -33.91 0.82 38.79
CA CYS A 962 -34.41 1.98 39.55
C CYS A 962 -35.20 2.98 38.64
N PRO A 963 -36.44 2.65 38.23
CA PRO A 963 -37.25 3.48 37.33
C PRO A 963 -37.69 4.82 37.95
N TYR A 964 -38.05 5.78 37.10
CA TYR A 964 -38.56 7.10 37.48
C TYR A 964 -39.70 6.99 38.50
N THR A 965 -39.60 7.71 39.63
CA THR A 965 -40.45 7.72 40.86
C THR A 965 -40.03 6.80 42.02
N VAL A 966 -39.02 5.94 41.87
CA VAL A 966 -38.49 5.09 42.97
C VAL A 966 -37.38 5.82 43.74
N ASN A 967 -37.35 5.65 45.07
CA ASN A 967 -36.35 6.28 45.92
C ASN A 967 -35.00 5.57 45.78
N ILE A 968 -33.99 6.26 45.21
CA ILE A 968 -32.64 5.74 45.02
C ILE A 968 -32.00 5.22 46.33
N LYS A 969 -32.40 5.76 47.50
CA LYS A 969 -31.94 5.26 48.82
C LYS A 969 -32.45 3.85 49.13
N GLU A 970 -33.61 3.44 48.64
CA GLU A 970 -34.13 2.08 48.84
C GLU A 970 -33.34 1.05 48.02
N PHE A 971 -32.95 1.40 46.79
CA PHE A 971 -32.07 0.59 45.95
C PHE A 971 -30.65 0.50 46.54
N MET A 972 -30.09 1.62 47.01
CA MET A 972 -28.79 1.65 47.70
C MET A 972 -28.81 0.81 48.99
N ASN A 973 -29.92 0.77 49.74
CA ASN A 973 -30.08 -0.11 50.90
C ASN A 973 -30.16 -1.60 50.51
N ALA A 974 -30.73 -1.92 49.35
CA ALA A 974 -30.74 -3.28 48.82
C ALA A 974 -29.32 -3.76 48.43
N ILE A 975 -28.51 -2.91 47.82
CA ILE A 975 -27.08 -3.19 47.55
C ILE A 975 -26.33 -3.48 48.86
N ARG A 976 -26.55 -2.64 49.90
CA ARG A 976 -25.94 -2.83 51.23
C ARG A 976 -26.29 -4.18 51.87
N ALA A 977 -27.44 -4.76 51.54
CA ALA A 977 -27.88 -6.08 52.03
C ALA A 977 -27.51 -7.26 51.09
N GLY A 978 -27.05 -7.00 49.86
CA GLY A 978 -26.77 -8.02 48.86
C GLY A 978 -25.65 -8.99 49.24
N LYS A 979 -25.80 -10.30 48.98
CA LYS A 979 -24.80 -11.31 49.34
C LYS A 979 -23.49 -11.17 48.55
N THR A 980 -23.60 -10.81 47.26
CA THR A 980 -22.45 -10.61 46.36
C THR A 980 -22.60 -9.28 45.63
N VAL A 981 -21.57 -8.44 45.69
CA VAL A 981 -21.55 -7.12 45.03
C VAL A 981 -20.29 -6.99 44.19
N ILE A 982 -20.44 -6.83 42.88
CA ILE A 982 -19.35 -6.48 41.96
C ILE A 982 -19.19 -4.96 42.01
N VAL A 983 -17.98 -4.49 42.34
CA VAL A 983 -17.68 -3.06 42.43
C VAL A 983 -16.67 -2.71 41.35
N VAL A 984 -17.10 -1.94 40.36
CA VAL A 984 -16.26 -1.48 39.25
C VAL A 984 -15.67 -0.11 39.60
N LEU A 985 -14.44 -0.15 40.10
CA LEU A 985 -13.67 1.01 40.50
C LEU A 985 -13.10 1.70 39.26
N SER A 986 -13.48 2.96 39.07
CA SER A 986 -13.00 3.84 38.01
C SER A 986 -12.65 5.22 38.57
N ARG A 987 -11.84 6.02 37.86
CA ARG A 987 -11.57 7.40 38.29
C ARG A 987 -12.87 8.23 38.45
N PRO A 988 -13.84 8.17 37.51
CA PRO A 988 -15.16 8.78 37.71
C PRO A 988 -15.93 8.21 38.91
N TYR A 989 -15.89 6.89 39.13
CA TYR A 989 -16.55 6.24 40.27
C TYR A 989 -16.08 6.83 41.60
N LEU A 990 -14.76 6.91 41.79
CA LEU A 990 -14.14 7.40 43.02
C LEU A 990 -14.36 8.90 43.26
N ARG A 991 -14.71 9.67 42.21
CA ARG A 991 -15.04 11.10 42.31
C ARG A 991 -16.54 11.37 42.46
N SER A 992 -17.39 10.39 42.18
CA SER A 992 -18.86 10.52 42.23
C SER A 992 -19.39 10.45 43.65
N LYS A 993 -20.35 11.35 43.98
CA LYS A 993 -20.97 11.38 45.31
C LYS A 993 -21.81 10.13 45.58
N ASN A 994 -22.62 9.73 44.61
CA ASN A 994 -23.55 8.61 44.77
C ASN A 994 -22.78 7.28 44.86
N CYS A 995 -21.83 7.05 43.94
CA CYS A 995 -21.00 5.84 43.92
C CYS A 995 -20.19 5.67 45.22
N MET A 996 -19.59 6.76 45.73
CA MET A 996 -18.80 6.68 46.97
C MET A 996 -19.66 6.49 48.22
N TYR A 997 -20.90 6.96 48.20
CA TYR A 997 -21.88 6.68 49.27
C TYR A 997 -22.40 5.24 49.23
N GLU A 998 -22.52 4.64 48.04
CA GLU A 998 -22.78 3.19 47.90
C GLU A 998 -21.60 2.37 48.43
N LEU A 999 -20.39 2.71 47.98
CA LEU A 999 -19.17 2.03 48.40
C LEU A 999 -18.97 2.12 49.92
N SER A 1000 -19.27 3.27 50.54
CA SER A 1000 -19.20 3.40 51.99
C SER A 1000 -20.17 2.46 52.69
N GLY A 1001 -21.39 2.32 52.20
CA GLY A 1001 -22.37 1.37 52.72
C GLY A 1001 -21.95 -0.10 52.55
N ILE A 1002 -21.30 -0.44 51.43
CA ILE A 1002 -20.79 -1.79 51.19
C ILE A 1002 -19.65 -2.12 52.18
N MET A 1003 -18.71 -1.18 52.36
CA MET A 1003 -17.53 -1.35 53.20
C MET A 1003 -17.81 -1.19 54.72
N GLU A 1004 -18.95 -0.63 55.11
CA GLU A 1004 -19.43 -0.60 56.51
C GLU A 1004 -19.71 -2.00 57.08
N ASN A 1005 -19.97 -2.99 56.22
CA ASN A 1005 -20.22 -4.36 56.67
C ASN A 1005 -18.91 -5.05 57.09
N VAL A 1006 -18.91 -5.72 58.25
CA VAL A 1006 -17.72 -6.41 58.79
C VAL A 1006 -17.14 -7.45 57.81
N ASN A 1007 -17.98 -8.06 56.96
CA ASN A 1007 -17.59 -9.07 55.99
C ASN A 1007 -17.55 -8.51 54.54
N TYR A 1008 -17.35 -7.21 54.36
CA TYR A 1008 -17.35 -6.61 53.01
C TYR A 1008 -16.32 -7.26 52.07
N LYS A 1009 -15.18 -7.72 52.61
CA LYS A 1009 -14.12 -8.38 51.82
C LYS A 1009 -14.60 -9.67 51.14
N ASP A 1010 -15.49 -10.42 51.80
CA ASP A 1010 -16.02 -11.69 51.29
C ASP A 1010 -17.23 -11.49 50.38
N ARG A 1011 -17.90 -10.33 50.48
CA ARG A 1011 -19.09 -9.97 49.69
C ARG A 1011 -18.73 -9.21 48.42
N MET A 1012 -17.65 -8.45 48.45
CA MET A 1012 -17.22 -7.58 47.36
C MET A 1012 -16.35 -8.35 46.36
N LEU A 1013 -16.64 -8.18 45.08
CA LEU A 1013 -15.82 -8.57 43.95
C LEU A 1013 -15.27 -7.30 43.30
N PRO A 1014 -14.06 -6.86 43.66
CA PRO A 1014 -13.50 -5.64 43.10
C PRO A 1014 -13.03 -5.85 41.68
N VAL A 1015 -13.35 -4.90 40.81
CA VAL A 1015 -12.87 -4.82 39.43
C VAL A 1015 -12.34 -3.41 39.21
N VAL A 1016 -11.16 -3.26 38.61
CA VAL A 1016 -10.58 -1.94 38.31
C VAL A 1016 -10.72 -1.65 36.81
N VAL A 1017 -11.11 -0.44 36.42
CA VAL A 1017 -11.19 -0.08 34.98
C VAL A 1017 -9.81 0.00 34.34
N ASP A 1018 -8.83 0.47 35.09
CA ASP A 1018 -7.44 0.53 34.69
C ASP A 1018 -6.53 0.45 35.94
N ASP A 1019 -5.27 0.06 35.74
CA ASP A 1019 -4.32 -0.08 36.85
C ASP A 1019 -3.85 1.27 37.42
N THR A 1020 -4.09 2.38 36.71
CA THR A 1020 -3.70 3.73 37.15
C THR A 1020 -4.49 4.21 38.36
N ILE A 1021 -5.57 3.53 38.71
CA ILE A 1021 -6.32 3.76 39.96
C ILE A 1021 -5.45 3.46 41.19
N ARG A 1022 -4.42 2.63 41.04
CA ARG A 1022 -3.46 2.31 42.10
C ARG A 1022 -2.34 3.35 42.23
N ASP A 1023 -2.20 4.25 41.27
CA ASP A 1023 -1.13 5.24 41.23
C ASP A 1023 -1.20 6.19 42.44
N ASP A 1024 -0.03 6.42 43.05
CA ASP A 1024 0.06 7.32 44.21
C ASP A 1024 -0.32 8.77 43.84
N ASP A 1025 0.01 9.22 42.63
CA ASP A 1025 -0.37 10.54 42.12
C ASP A 1025 -1.90 10.69 42.03
N PHE A 1026 -2.59 9.65 41.55
CA PHE A 1026 -4.05 9.66 41.48
C PHE A 1026 -4.68 9.66 42.89
N TYR A 1027 -4.10 8.95 43.86
CA TYR A 1027 -4.56 9.00 45.24
C TYR A 1027 -4.44 10.41 45.85
N VAL A 1028 -3.33 11.12 45.57
CA VAL A 1028 -3.16 12.53 45.97
C VAL A 1028 -4.24 13.42 45.37
N GLU A 1029 -4.53 13.28 44.07
CA GLU A 1029 -5.61 14.01 43.41
C GLU A 1029 -6.98 13.72 44.04
N LEU A 1030 -7.26 12.45 44.34
CA LEU A 1030 -8.53 12.00 44.91
C LEU A 1030 -8.76 12.58 46.31
N VAL A 1031 -7.74 12.53 47.17
CA VAL A 1031 -7.79 13.12 48.51
C VAL A 1031 -8.01 14.64 48.43
N LYS A 1032 -7.32 15.31 47.50
CA LYS A 1032 -7.50 16.75 47.27
C LYS A 1032 -8.93 17.07 46.85
N HIS A 1033 -9.48 16.33 45.88
CA HIS A 1033 -10.85 16.51 45.40
C HIS A 1033 -11.90 16.42 46.52
N TRP A 1034 -11.81 15.38 47.36
CA TRP A 1034 -12.77 15.18 48.45
C TRP A 1034 -12.57 16.14 49.62
N LYS A 1035 -11.34 16.56 49.89
CA LYS A 1035 -11.06 17.63 50.87
C LYS A 1035 -11.71 18.93 50.45
N GLU A 1036 -11.53 19.34 49.19
CA GLU A 1036 -12.16 20.55 48.65
C GLU A 1036 -13.69 20.48 48.69
N LYS A 1037 -14.30 19.31 48.41
CA LYS A 1037 -15.75 19.10 48.56
C LYS A 1037 -16.19 19.24 50.02
N LYS A 1038 -15.45 18.65 50.96
CA LYS A 1038 -15.73 18.77 52.40
C LYS A 1038 -15.67 20.23 52.86
N ASP A 1039 -14.61 20.94 52.50
CA ASP A 1039 -14.39 22.32 52.92
C ASP A 1039 -15.51 23.23 52.37
N LYS A 1040 -15.88 23.08 51.09
CA LYS A 1040 -17.01 23.81 50.48
C LYS A 1040 -18.35 23.50 51.16
N GLN A 1041 -18.62 22.25 51.48
CA GLN A 1041 -19.87 21.86 52.13
C GLN A 1041 -19.93 22.38 53.58
N THR A 1042 -18.79 22.41 54.28
CA THR A 1042 -18.67 23.01 55.62
C THR A 1042 -19.01 24.49 55.59
N GLU A 1043 -18.47 25.22 54.61
CA GLU A 1043 -18.76 26.65 54.43
C GLU A 1043 -20.25 26.92 54.15
N ILE A 1044 -20.91 26.06 53.37
CA ILE A 1044 -22.36 26.15 53.11
C ILE A 1044 -23.16 25.94 54.40
N VAL A 1045 -22.81 24.92 55.18
CA VAL A 1045 -23.46 24.62 56.47
C VAL A 1045 -23.29 25.76 57.47
N GLU A 1046 -22.08 26.33 57.58
CA GLU A 1046 -21.81 27.48 58.45
C GLU A 1046 -22.64 28.70 58.04
N LYS A 1047 -22.66 29.04 56.75
CA LYS A 1047 -23.49 30.14 56.22
C LYS A 1047 -24.97 29.95 56.47
N LEU A 1048 -25.48 28.72 56.32
CA LEU A 1048 -26.89 28.42 56.57
C LEU A 1048 -27.21 28.46 58.06
N ARG A 1049 -26.33 27.94 58.92
CA ARG A 1049 -26.48 27.99 60.37
C ARG A 1049 -26.50 29.42 60.91
N ASP A 1050 -25.74 30.32 60.29
CA ASP A 1050 -25.73 31.75 60.62
C ASP A 1050 -27.01 32.49 60.15
N LEU A 1051 -27.69 31.98 59.12
CA LEU A 1051 -28.93 32.54 58.59
C LEU A 1051 -30.18 32.00 59.30
N ASP A 1052 -30.30 30.68 59.39
CA ASP A 1052 -31.39 29.94 60.03
C ASP A 1052 -30.91 28.51 60.38
N PRO A 1053 -30.75 28.18 61.68
CA PRO A 1053 -30.30 26.86 62.12
C PRO A 1053 -31.15 25.69 61.60
N ASP A 1054 -32.46 25.87 61.42
CA ASP A 1054 -33.36 24.81 60.96
C ASP A 1054 -33.17 24.51 59.46
N MET A 1055 -32.69 25.49 58.69
CA MET A 1055 -32.38 25.33 57.25
C MET A 1055 -31.01 24.69 57.00
N ALA A 1056 -30.16 24.60 58.03
CA ALA A 1056 -28.86 23.95 57.94
C ALA A 1056 -28.95 22.42 58.03
N GLU A 1057 -30.00 21.86 58.65
CA GLU A 1057 -30.15 20.43 58.92
C GLU A 1057 -30.00 19.53 57.66
N PRO A 1058 -30.58 19.86 56.48
CA PRO A 1058 -30.39 19.06 55.27
C PRO A 1058 -28.95 19.08 54.73
N GLU A 1059 -28.26 20.21 54.86
CA GLU A 1059 -26.87 20.35 54.41
C GLU A 1059 -25.89 19.77 55.43
N GLU A 1060 -26.22 19.77 56.73
CA GLU A 1060 -25.49 19.06 57.79
C GLU A 1060 -25.51 17.54 57.54
N MET A 1061 -26.65 16.99 57.09
CA MET A 1061 -26.72 15.59 56.68
C MET A 1061 -25.80 15.29 55.48
N LYS A 1062 -25.79 16.15 54.47
CA LYS A 1062 -24.86 16.01 53.32
C LYS A 1062 -23.39 16.13 53.73
N LEU A 1063 -23.07 17.00 54.69
CA LEU A 1063 -21.72 17.12 55.23
C LEU A 1063 -21.29 15.82 55.91
N LYS A 1064 -22.14 15.21 56.75
CA LYS A 1064 -21.87 13.90 57.37
C LYS A 1064 -21.59 12.81 56.34
N GLU A 1065 -22.35 12.76 55.24
CA GLU A 1065 -22.09 11.82 54.13
C GLU A 1065 -20.70 12.04 53.50
N ILE A 1066 -20.30 13.29 53.27
CA ILE A 1066 -18.98 13.63 52.70
C ILE A 1066 -17.85 13.30 53.70
N GLU A 1067 -18.04 13.55 54.99
CA GLU A 1067 -17.07 13.22 56.02
C GLU A 1067 -16.84 11.71 56.13
N GLN A 1068 -17.92 10.93 56.01
CA GLN A 1068 -17.86 9.48 55.97
C GLN A 1068 -17.06 8.99 54.75
N VAL A 1069 -17.36 9.50 53.56
CA VAL A 1069 -16.60 9.19 52.33
C VAL A 1069 -15.13 9.56 52.47
N TYR A 1070 -14.84 10.75 53.03
CA TYR A 1070 -13.47 11.22 53.23
C TYR A 1070 -12.68 10.32 54.18
N GLY A 1071 -13.30 9.86 55.28
CA GLY A 1071 -12.69 8.90 56.21
C GLY A 1071 -12.43 7.52 55.58
N LEU A 1072 -13.26 7.13 54.61
CA LEU A 1072 -13.15 5.85 53.91
C LEU A 1072 -12.00 5.79 52.90
N LEU A 1073 -11.50 6.94 52.40
CA LEU A 1073 -10.44 6.98 51.39
C LEU A 1073 -9.18 6.18 51.80
N LYS A 1074 -8.83 6.22 53.08
CA LYS A 1074 -7.72 5.42 53.62
C LYS A 1074 -7.97 3.92 53.47
N VAL A 1075 -9.17 3.46 53.82
CA VAL A 1075 -9.57 2.05 53.74
C VAL A 1075 -9.65 1.60 52.28
N ILE A 1076 -10.10 2.48 51.38
CA ILE A 1076 -10.13 2.21 49.94
C ILE A 1076 -8.72 2.04 49.38
N LYS A 1077 -7.77 2.92 49.72
CA LYS A 1077 -6.37 2.79 49.29
C LYS A 1077 -5.75 1.51 49.82
N GLU A 1078 -5.89 1.24 51.12
CA GLU A 1078 -5.41 -0.02 51.73
C GLU A 1078 -6.07 -1.26 51.10
N TYR A 1079 -7.34 -1.19 50.70
CA TYR A 1079 -7.99 -2.31 50.06
C TYR A 1079 -7.53 -2.49 48.60
N ILE A 1080 -7.50 -1.43 47.80
CA ILE A 1080 -7.14 -1.50 46.36
C ILE A 1080 -5.68 -1.90 46.13
N ASP A 1081 -4.77 -1.46 47.01
CA ASP A 1081 -3.34 -1.77 46.90
C ASP A 1081 -3.04 -3.26 47.13
N TRP A 1082 -3.86 -3.93 47.94
CA TRP A 1082 -3.63 -5.31 48.36
C TRP A 1082 -4.66 -6.31 47.82
N ALA A 1083 -5.81 -5.84 47.32
CA ALA A 1083 -6.80 -6.68 46.69
C ALA A 1083 -6.37 -7.04 45.26
N ASN A 1084 -6.34 -8.35 44.97
CA ASN A 1084 -6.14 -8.86 43.63
C ASN A 1084 -7.41 -8.63 42.78
N ALA A 1085 -7.59 -7.39 42.34
CA ALA A 1085 -8.67 -6.97 41.45
C ALA A 1085 -8.16 -6.96 40.02
N ASP A 1086 -8.72 -7.83 39.17
CA ASP A 1086 -8.42 -7.83 37.74
C ASP A 1086 -8.98 -6.57 37.06
N ASN A 1087 -8.33 -6.18 35.96
CA ASN A 1087 -8.80 -5.11 35.10
C ASN A 1087 -10.06 -5.54 34.34
N LEU A 1088 -11.03 -4.63 34.22
CA LEU A 1088 -12.29 -4.77 33.52
C LEU A 1088 -12.12 -5.20 32.04
N ASP A 1089 -11.12 -4.65 31.32
CA ASP A 1089 -10.75 -5.05 29.95
C ASP A 1089 -10.17 -6.47 29.89
N ALA A 1090 -9.39 -6.87 30.91
CA ALA A 1090 -8.83 -8.22 30.97
C ALA A 1090 -9.94 -9.24 31.20
N LEU A 1091 -10.91 -8.91 32.05
CA LEU A 1091 -12.06 -9.76 32.31
C LEU A 1091 -12.97 -9.85 31.08
N SER A 1092 -13.25 -8.75 30.38
CA SER A 1092 -14.06 -8.77 29.15
C SER A 1092 -13.49 -9.69 28.06
N SER A 1093 -12.16 -9.66 27.85
CA SER A 1093 -11.48 -10.50 26.86
C SER A 1093 -11.65 -12.01 27.10
N SER A 1094 -11.93 -12.41 28.34
CA SER A 1094 -12.19 -13.80 28.75
C SER A 1094 -13.68 -14.10 28.95
N ARG A 1095 -14.57 -13.23 28.47
CA ARG A 1095 -16.02 -13.27 28.75
C ARG A 1095 -16.29 -13.41 30.26
N PHE A 1096 -15.54 -12.63 31.03
CA PHE A 1096 -15.54 -12.53 32.49
C PHE A 1096 -15.36 -13.85 33.23
N LYS A 1097 -14.71 -14.87 32.63
CA LYS A 1097 -14.60 -16.24 33.18
C LYS A 1097 -14.22 -16.23 34.67
N LYS A 1098 -13.18 -15.51 35.07
CA LYS A 1098 -12.74 -15.44 36.48
C LYS A 1098 -13.82 -14.93 37.45
N ILE A 1099 -14.55 -13.87 37.09
CA ILE A 1099 -15.65 -13.35 37.92
C ILE A 1099 -16.74 -14.41 38.04
N ILE A 1100 -17.08 -15.08 36.94
CA ILE A 1100 -18.12 -16.10 36.93
C ILE A 1100 -17.71 -17.32 37.76
N ASP A 1101 -16.47 -17.78 37.64
CA ASP A 1101 -15.96 -18.93 38.39
C ASP A 1101 -15.96 -18.62 39.90
N GLU A 1102 -15.59 -17.41 40.29
CA GLU A 1102 -15.64 -16.95 41.68
C GLU A 1102 -17.09 -16.82 42.20
N ILE A 1103 -18.03 -16.37 41.38
CA ILE A 1103 -19.47 -16.38 41.70
C ILE A 1103 -19.96 -17.80 41.98
N TYR A 1104 -19.58 -18.77 41.14
CA TYR A 1104 -19.97 -20.17 41.32
C TYR A 1104 -19.31 -20.80 42.54
N LYS A 1105 -18.02 -20.53 42.78
CA LYS A 1105 -17.29 -20.95 43.98
C LYS A 1105 -17.96 -20.47 45.25
N ARG A 1106 -18.36 -19.19 45.31
CA ARG A 1106 -19.07 -18.61 46.47
C ARG A 1106 -20.46 -19.20 46.69
N ARG A 1107 -21.06 -19.82 45.67
CA ARG A 1107 -22.34 -20.55 45.75
C ARG A 1107 -22.19 -21.98 46.29
N GLY A 1108 -20.96 -22.45 46.54
CA GLY A 1108 -20.68 -23.83 46.94
C GLY A 1108 -20.73 -24.82 45.78
N ILE A 1109 -20.61 -24.33 44.54
CA ILE A 1109 -20.38 -25.16 43.36
C ILE A 1109 -18.86 -25.27 43.22
N GLU A 1110 -18.26 -26.28 43.85
CA GLU A 1110 -16.83 -26.54 43.70
C GLU A 1110 -16.55 -26.99 42.26
N HIS A 1111 -15.87 -26.14 41.48
CA HIS A 1111 -15.00 -26.62 40.41
C HIS A 1111 -13.75 -27.18 41.11
N GLU A 1112 -13.57 -28.50 41.08
CA GLU A 1112 -12.38 -29.15 41.63
C GLU A 1112 -11.11 -28.58 40.98
N ASP A 1113 -10.36 -27.75 41.72
CA ASP A 1113 -8.98 -27.38 41.42
C ASP A 1113 -8.08 -28.59 41.76
N ILE A 1114 -7.38 -29.13 40.77
CA ILE A 1114 -6.35 -30.16 40.97
C ILE A 1114 -4.97 -29.51 40.87
N SER A 1115 -4.27 -29.45 42.00
CA SER A 1115 -2.81 -29.47 42.01
C SER A 1115 -2.32 -30.83 41.51
N GLY A 1116 -1.66 -30.86 40.35
CA GLY A 1116 -1.07 -32.07 39.77
C GLY A 1116 -0.24 -31.77 38.53
#